data_AF-A0A961MHK9-F1
#
_entry.id   AF-A0A961MHK9-F1
#
_cell.length_a   1.000
_cell.length_b   1.000
_cell.length_c   1.000
_cell.angle_alpha   90.00
_cell.angle_beta   90.00
_cell.angle_gamma   90.00
#
_symmetry.space_group_name_H-M   'P 1'
#
loop_
_entity.id
_entity.type
_entity.pdbx_description
1 polymer ?
#
loop_
_entity_poly.entity_id
_entity_poly.type
_entity_poly.pdbx_seq_one_letter_code
_entity_poly.pdbx_strand_id
1 'polypeptide(L)'
;AKIARMLVDMNVPRSDLVRLARGMTPAKLADVVSRLNALEIAFAYSKMRPRKTPGNQAHVTNAKDDPLQLAADAATAVGFGFDELETTMRVSRNAWSNAMACVVGSSVGRWGTLFQCSSEEAEELRIGMAGFTSYAETVSVYGTEKSFTDGDDTPWSKAFLVAAYASRGIKARCTSGGGSELLMGFHEAKSLLYLEARCLCLQRGMGVQGTQNGGIDGAPLTATIAGGVREMMAENLLAVWLDLECASGNDARSTESEIRVGAKILPYLIAGSDFICSGFGSILSYDNSFNASLFNGEEMEDYLALQRDFEADGGLTPLPESRALELRARAVDAISAVLEELDLASPTAEMKASVVVASGSRETQTFALGATAQISEAIQGRGITVIDVICALANRGFVPEAENLLRLVKLRVSGDYLQTSAIVREGRVISAINDPNDYAGPGSGYRLTEERRGEISDLRDLLGQSDVLSAQSMHRKAEAQRIAYLEAGEAREGNDPKEVVVGISPAFGLQLYQTTGGLNLSQVLRHIVGGIEEGGAVARIVRMHHTADTSFLGHSAARLAGSGVGIGIQAKGTAIIHSRDRLPHNNLELFSNAPITTLEHYRGLGRNAAGYALGVAVEPIVVPTQGEALGARFHAQVALIHAIETGLVDLDRAPDGVTLKFLDEAKGGGSR
;
A
#
# COMPACT_ATOMS: atom_id res chain seq x y z
N ALA A 1 5.37 -10.69 -36.37
CA ALA A 1 3.90 -10.90 -36.28
C ALA A 1 3.54 -12.26 -35.69
N LYS A 2 3.82 -13.41 -36.35
CA LYS A 2 3.46 -14.74 -35.82
C LYS A 2 3.95 -14.98 -34.38
N ILE A 3 5.23 -14.70 -34.11
CA ILE A 3 5.83 -14.89 -32.78
C ILE A 3 5.21 -13.97 -31.72
N ALA A 4 4.92 -12.71 -32.07
CA ALA A 4 4.24 -11.78 -31.16
C ALA A 4 2.86 -12.32 -30.73
N ARG A 5 2.09 -12.92 -31.67
CA ARG A 5 0.83 -13.58 -31.33
C ARG A 5 1.02 -14.78 -30.41
N MET A 6 2.09 -15.55 -30.58
CA MET A 6 2.40 -16.68 -29.70
C MET A 6 2.70 -16.23 -28.26
N LEU A 7 3.30 -15.05 -28.05
CA LEU A 7 3.54 -14.49 -26.72
C LEU A 7 2.22 -14.25 -25.96
N VAL A 8 1.14 -13.91 -26.66
CA VAL A 8 -0.18 -13.66 -26.06
C VAL A 8 -1.18 -14.81 -26.22
N ASP A 9 -0.78 -15.92 -26.86
CA ASP A 9 -1.60 -17.12 -26.98
C ASP A 9 -1.40 -18.01 -25.76
N MET A 10 -2.44 -18.20 -24.95
CA MET A 10 -2.39 -19.03 -23.74
C MET A 10 -2.11 -20.52 -24.03
N ASN A 11 -2.34 -20.97 -25.26
CA ASN A 11 -2.10 -22.35 -25.67
C ASN A 11 -0.65 -22.62 -26.10
N VAL A 12 0.18 -21.58 -26.21
CA VAL A 12 1.61 -21.75 -26.51
C VAL A 12 2.40 -21.77 -25.21
N PRO A 13 3.02 -22.92 -24.86
CA PRO A 13 3.78 -23.06 -23.62
C PRO A 13 4.95 -22.09 -23.53
N ARG A 14 5.25 -21.66 -22.31
CA ARG A 14 6.43 -20.85 -21.98
C ARG A 14 7.72 -21.46 -22.55
N SER A 15 7.90 -22.77 -22.43
CA SER A 15 9.09 -23.50 -22.89
C SER A 15 9.35 -23.34 -24.40
N ASP A 16 8.31 -23.34 -25.23
CA ASP A 16 8.44 -23.13 -26.68
C ASP A 16 8.87 -21.71 -27.00
N LEU A 17 8.32 -20.74 -26.28
CA LEU A 17 8.65 -19.33 -26.43
C LEU A 17 10.09 -19.05 -26.01
N VAL A 18 10.53 -19.58 -24.86
CA VAL A 18 11.93 -19.50 -24.40
C VAL A 18 12.89 -20.11 -25.42
N ARG A 19 12.57 -21.30 -25.94
CA ARG A 19 13.37 -21.96 -26.98
C ARG A 19 13.53 -21.07 -28.22
N LEU A 20 12.45 -20.39 -28.64
CA LEU A 20 12.51 -19.46 -29.76
C LEU A 20 13.36 -18.22 -29.45
N ALA A 21 13.20 -17.60 -28.27
CA ALA A 21 13.96 -16.41 -27.88
C ALA A 21 15.47 -16.65 -27.91
N ARG A 22 15.93 -17.81 -27.40
CA ARG A 22 17.34 -18.20 -27.39
C ARG A 22 17.98 -18.29 -28.79
N GLY A 23 17.17 -18.43 -29.84
CA GLY A 23 17.64 -18.44 -31.24
C GLY A 23 17.55 -17.10 -31.95
N MET A 24 17.14 -16.02 -31.28
CA MET A 24 16.95 -14.70 -31.88
C MET A 24 18.10 -13.74 -31.57
N THR A 25 18.32 -12.79 -32.47
CA THR A 25 19.23 -11.67 -32.24
C THR A 25 18.55 -10.56 -31.41
N PRO A 26 19.32 -9.65 -30.78
CA PRO A 26 18.76 -8.48 -30.10
C PRO A 26 17.73 -7.71 -30.95
N ALA A 27 18.09 -7.44 -32.22
CA ALA A 27 17.19 -6.76 -33.17
C ALA A 27 15.90 -7.55 -33.41
N LYS A 28 15.98 -8.88 -33.48
CA LYS A 28 14.80 -9.71 -33.75
C LYS A 28 13.86 -9.77 -32.56
N LEU A 29 14.41 -9.84 -31.36
CA LEU A 29 13.65 -9.78 -30.11
C LEU A 29 12.89 -8.44 -30.00
N ALA A 30 13.60 -7.32 -30.20
CA ALA A 30 13.01 -5.98 -30.19
C ALA A 30 11.92 -5.82 -31.28
N ASP A 31 12.13 -6.33 -32.50
CA ASP A 31 11.12 -6.34 -33.57
C ASP A 31 9.85 -7.14 -33.23
N VAL A 32 9.97 -8.19 -32.41
CA VAL A 32 8.80 -8.97 -31.99
C VAL A 32 7.99 -8.21 -30.94
N VAL A 33 8.65 -7.69 -29.90
CA VAL A 33 7.97 -7.00 -28.79
C VAL A 33 7.44 -5.63 -29.21
N SER A 34 8.08 -4.94 -30.16
CA SER A 34 7.60 -3.66 -30.70
C SER A 34 6.21 -3.75 -31.37
N ARG A 35 5.74 -4.96 -31.67
CA ARG A 35 4.43 -5.22 -32.29
C ARG A 35 3.31 -5.40 -31.27
N LEU A 36 3.63 -5.45 -29.98
CA LEU A 36 2.67 -5.62 -28.88
C LEU A 36 2.29 -4.25 -28.30
N ASN A 37 1.03 -4.06 -27.95
CA ASN A 37 0.60 -2.94 -27.13
C ASN A 37 0.90 -3.21 -25.63
N ALA A 38 0.70 -2.21 -24.76
CA ALA A 38 1.04 -2.33 -23.33
C ALA A 38 0.27 -3.45 -22.60
N LEU A 39 -1.02 -3.65 -22.94
CA LEU A 39 -1.83 -4.74 -22.36
C LEU A 39 -1.28 -6.12 -22.78
N GLU A 40 -0.94 -6.26 -24.06
CA GLU A 40 -0.36 -7.49 -24.59
C GLU A 40 1.01 -7.79 -23.97
N ILE A 41 1.82 -6.77 -23.69
CA ILE A 41 3.11 -6.90 -23.00
C ILE A 41 2.89 -7.39 -21.56
N ALA A 42 1.99 -6.76 -20.80
CA ALA A 42 1.69 -7.16 -19.42
C ALA A 42 1.17 -8.61 -19.35
N PHE A 43 0.27 -8.98 -20.27
CA PHE A 43 -0.22 -10.36 -20.38
C PHE A 43 0.92 -11.34 -20.70
N ALA A 44 1.72 -11.04 -21.73
CA ALA A 44 2.86 -11.89 -22.10
C ALA A 44 3.85 -12.03 -20.94
N TYR A 45 4.11 -10.96 -20.21
CA TYR A 45 4.99 -10.97 -19.04
C TYR A 45 4.49 -11.94 -17.97
N SER A 46 3.20 -11.89 -17.63
CA SER A 46 2.59 -12.81 -16.66
C SER A 46 2.78 -14.30 -17.01
N LYS A 47 2.77 -14.63 -18.31
CA LYS A 47 3.04 -15.98 -18.81
C LYS A 47 4.53 -16.33 -18.82
N MET A 48 5.38 -15.35 -19.07
CA MET A 48 6.80 -15.57 -19.34
C MET A 48 7.69 -15.49 -18.11
N ARG A 49 7.26 -14.87 -17.00
CA ARG A 49 8.06 -14.83 -15.75
C ARG A 49 8.50 -16.25 -15.35
N PRO A 50 9.76 -16.47 -14.95
CA PRO A 50 10.26 -17.79 -14.58
C PRO A 50 9.63 -18.38 -13.31
N ARG A 51 9.59 -17.64 -12.19
CA ARG A 51 8.99 -18.12 -10.94
C ARG A 51 7.49 -17.88 -10.95
N LYS A 52 6.72 -18.86 -10.48
CA LYS A 52 5.26 -18.80 -10.43
C LYS A 52 4.81 -17.74 -9.44
N THR A 53 5.26 -17.87 -8.19
CA THR A 53 4.95 -16.93 -7.11
C THR A 53 5.69 -15.61 -7.34
N PRO A 54 5.06 -14.44 -7.17
CA PRO A 54 5.77 -13.17 -7.26
C PRO A 54 6.61 -12.88 -6.00
N GLY A 55 7.51 -11.91 -6.09
CA GLY A 55 8.29 -11.40 -4.96
C GLY A 55 8.44 -9.89 -5.02
N ASN A 56 9.12 -9.34 -4.02
CA ASN A 56 9.38 -7.90 -3.95
C ASN A 56 10.70 -7.63 -3.21
N GLN A 57 11.37 -6.55 -3.62
CA GLN A 57 12.65 -6.10 -3.07
C GLN A 57 12.53 -4.67 -2.55
N ALA A 58 13.23 -4.36 -1.46
CA ALA A 58 13.25 -3.01 -0.89
C ALA A 58 14.64 -2.39 -0.78
N HIS A 59 14.68 -1.08 -0.95
CA HIS A 59 15.77 -0.22 -0.54
C HIS A 59 15.67 0.10 0.96
N VAL A 60 16.79 -0.09 1.65
CA VAL A 60 17.01 0.27 3.04
C VAL A 60 18.25 1.13 3.11
N THR A 61 18.08 2.44 3.16
CA THR A 61 19.16 3.42 3.30
C THR A 61 18.73 4.54 4.24
N ASN A 62 19.66 5.40 4.64
CA ASN A 62 19.30 6.67 5.28
C ASN A 62 20.32 7.77 4.97
N ALA A 63 19.94 9.02 5.20
CA ALA A 63 20.76 10.16 4.82
C ALA A 63 22.07 10.31 5.61
N LYS A 64 22.23 9.57 6.71
CA LYS A 64 23.39 9.63 7.62
C LYS A 64 24.32 8.44 7.49
N ASP A 65 24.00 7.46 6.63
CA ASP A 65 24.61 6.13 6.65
C ASP A 65 24.67 5.56 8.08
N ASP A 66 23.63 5.79 8.88
CA ASP A 66 23.59 5.42 10.29
C ASP A 66 23.33 3.91 10.45
N PRO A 67 24.25 3.14 11.06
CA PRO A 67 24.07 1.70 11.23
C PRO A 67 22.89 1.33 12.16
N LEU A 68 22.52 2.18 13.12
CA LEU A 68 21.37 1.87 13.99
C LEU A 68 20.07 1.93 13.20
N GLN A 69 19.86 3.02 12.46
CA GLN A 69 18.68 3.20 11.63
C GLN A 69 18.61 2.15 10.51
N LEU A 70 19.74 1.85 9.84
CA LEU A 70 19.78 0.79 8.81
C LEU A 70 19.30 -0.58 9.34
N ALA A 71 19.73 -0.97 10.53
CA ALA A 71 19.29 -2.23 11.14
C ALA A 71 17.78 -2.21 11.45
N ALA A 72 17.27 -1.10 11.99
CA ALA A 72 15.86 -0.92 12.31
C ALA A 72 14.95 -0.96 11.07
N ASP A 73 15.35 -0.24 10.03
CA ASP A 73 14.62 -0.15 8.77
C ASP A 73 14.67 -1.49 8.01
N ALA A 74 15.80 -2.20 8.03
CA ALA A 74 15.91 -3.55 7.46
C ALA A 74 14.95 -4.54 8.15
N ALA A 75 14.92 -4.55 9.48
CA ALA A 75 14.01 -5.43 10.24
C ALA A 75 12.53 -5.08 9.97
N THR A 76 12.22 -3.80 9.77
CA THR A 76 10.87 -3.35 9.39
C THR A 76 10.50 -3.86 8.00
N ALA A 77 11.40 -3.75 7.03
CA ALA A 77 11.21 -4.27 5.68
C ALA A 77 11.03 -5.80 5.68
N VAL A 78 11.83 -6.54 6.46
CA VAL A 78 11.61 -7.98 6.69
C VAL A 78 10.20 -8.27 7.22
N GLY A 79 9.70 -7.44 8.14
CA GLY A 79 8.35 -7.54 8.71
C GLY A 79 7.23 -7.37 7.67
N PHE A 80 7.39 -6.46 6.72
CA PHE A 80 6.45 -6.28 5.61
C PHE A 80 6.46 -7.43 4.59
N GLY A 81 7.49 -8.27 4.60
CA GLY A 81 7.54 -9.47 3.76
C GLY A 81 8.51 -9.42 2.58
N PHE A 82 9.30 -8.34 2.42
CA PHE A 82 10.31 -8.25 1.37
C PHE A 82 11.25 -9.47 1.37
N ASP A 83 11.42 -10.05 0.17
CA ASP A 83 12.26 -11.23 -0.04
C ASP A 83 13.74 -10.85 -0.22
N GLU A 84 13.98 -9.66 -0.75
CA GLU A 84 15.30 -9.09 -0.95
C GLU A 84 15.37 -7.66 -0.43
N LEU A 85 16.52 -7.29 0.12
CA LEU A 85 16.84 -5.95 0.59
C LEU A 85 18.13 -5.47 -0.04
N GLU A 86 18.23 -4.17 -0.22
CA GLU A 86 19.37 -3.49 -0.80
C GLU A 86 19.68 -2.21 -0.03
N THR A 87 20.95 -2.01 0.29
CA THR A 87 21.46 -0.71 0.75
C THR A 87 22.47 -0.18 -0.25
N THR A 88 22.70 1.12 -0.21
CA THR A 88 23.95 1.75 -0.67
C THR A 88 24.40 2.76 0.38
N MET A 89 25.36 3.62 0.05
CA MET A 89 25.94 4.61 0.95
C MET A 89 26.07 5.97 0.26
N ARG A 90 25.92 7.05 1.03
CA ARG A 90 26.22 8.41 0.55
C ARG A 90 27.71 8.71 0.56
N VAL A 91 28.42 8.12 1.51
CA VAL A 91 29.88 8.22 1.62
C VAL A 91 30.45 6.83 1.39
N SER A 92 31.24 6.64 0.32
CA SER A 92 31.76 5.33 -0.08
C SER A 92 32.49 4.58 1.05
N ARG A 93 33.21 5.31 1.91
CA ARG A 93 33.90 4.76 3.08
C ARG A 93 32.98 4.11 4.12
N ASN A 94 31.66 4.31 4.04
CA ASN A 94 30.68 3.75 4.99
C ASN A 94 30.16 2.36 4.59
N ALA A 95 30.53 1.84 3.41
CA ALA A 95 29.96 0.61 2.84
C ALA A 95 29.96 -0.60 3.79
N TRP A 96 31.07 -0.86 4.49
CA TRP A 96 31.18 -2.03 5.38
C TRP A 96 30.28 -1.91 6.62
N SER A 97 30.15 -0.70 7.16
CA SER A 97 29.21 -0.44 8.26
C SER A 97 27.76 -0.62 7.82
N ASN A 98 27.40 -0.11 6.63
CA ASN A 98 26.05 -0.25 6.10
C ASN A 98 25.70 -1.71 5.83
N ALA A 99 26.61 -2.47 5.23
CA ALA A 99 26.44 -3.89 4.96
C ALA A 99 26.28 -4.71 6.25
N MET A 100 27.12 -4.47 7.26
CA MET A 100 27.01 -5.12 8.56
C MET A 100 25.68 -4.78 9.26
N ALA A 101 25.27 -3.52 9.25
CA ALA A 101 24.04 -3.08 9.90
C ALA A 101 22.80 -3.73 9.28
N CYS A 102 22.69 -3.68 7.95
CA CYS A 102 21.54 -4.23 7.26
C CYS A 102 21.51 -5.76 7.33
N VAL A 103 22.65 -6.47 7.26
CA VAL A 103 22.63 -7.93 7.40
C VAL A 103 22.17 -8.35 8.80
N VAL A 104 22.59 -7.63 9.85
CA VAL A 104 22.08 -7.85 11.22
C VAL A 104 20.58 -7.56 11.28
N GLY A 105 20.12 -6.41 10.78
CA GLY A 105 18.69 -6.07 10.76
C GLY A 105 17.84 -7.06 9.98
N SER A 106 18.34 -7.56 8.84
CA SER A 106 17.68 -8.54 7.98
C SER A 106 17.51 -9.91 8.65
N SER A 107 18.25 -10.18 9.73
CA SER A 107 18.16 -11.43 10.51
C SER A 107 17.11 -11.39 11.62
N VAL A 108 16.51 -10.22 11.87
CA VAL A 108 15.53 -10.01 12.94
C VAL A 108 14.12 -10.37 12.47
N GLY A 109 13.37 -11.05 13.32
CA GLY A 109 11.98 -11.44 13.06
C GLY A 109 11.84 -12.76 12.29
N ARG A 110 12.50 -12.91 11.14
CA ARG A 110 12.56 -14.17 10.37
C ARG A 110 13.92 -14.32 9.67
N TRP A 111 14.22 -15.53 9.19
CA TRP A 111 15.33 -15.75 8.27
C TRP A 111 14.81 -15.95 6.85
N GLY A 112 15.67 -15.66 5.87
CA GLY A 112 15.41 -15.94 4.45
C GLY A 112 15.41 -14.70 3.56
N THR A 113 15.21 -13.50 4.12
CA THR A 113 15.39 -12.27 3.36
C THR A 113 16.85 -12.14 2.92
N LEU A 114 17.07 -12.08 1.61
CA LEU A 114 18.40 -11.88 1.04
C LEU A 114 18.75 -10.39 1.12
N PHE A 115 20.01 -10.08 1.33
CA PHE A 115 20.52 -8.72 1.48
C PHE A 115 21.74 -8.45 0.58
N GLN A 116 21.84 -7.24 0.02
CA GLN A 116 22.98 -6.74 -0.76
C GLN A 116 23.40 -5.30 -0.36
N CYS A 117 24.61 -4.91 -0.73
CA CYS A 117 25.16 -3.57 -0.51
C CYS A 117 25.83 -3.05 -1.79
N SER A 118 25.07 -2.28 -2.55
CA SER A 118 25.45 -1.82 -3.89
C SER A 118 26.54 -0.76 -3.82
N SER A 119 27.67 -1.05 -4.47
CA SER A 119 28.92 -0.28 -4.39
C SER A 119 29.72 -0.40 -5.69
N GLU A 120 30.91 0.20 -5.74
CA GLU A 120 31.93 -0.19 -6.72
C GLU A 120 32.17 -1.71 -6.65
N GLU A 121 32.30 -2.32 -7.82
CA GLU A 121 32.15 -3.75 -8.10
C GLU A 121 33.19 -4.63 -7.38
N ALA A 122 34.44 -4.18 -7.32
CA ALA A 122 35.48 -4.90 -6.59
C ALA A 122 35.27 -4.81 -5.07
N GLU A 123 34.83 -3.66 -4.57
CA GLU A 123 34.49 -3.48 -3.16
C GLU A 123 33.26 -4.30 -2.74
N GLU A 124 32.21 -4.30 -3.56
CA GLU A 124 31.00 -5.10 -3.34
C GLU A 124 31.33 -6.60 -3.27
N LEU A 125 32.19 -7.08 -4.17
CA LEU A 125 32.67 -8.47 -4.13
C LEU A 125 33.45 -8.77 -2.84
N ARG A 126 34.26 -7.83 -2.33
CA ARG A 126 35.00 -8.02 -1.07
C ARG A 126 34.04 -8.10 0.12
N ILE A 127 33.03 -7.23 0.19
CA ILE A 127 31.97 -7.27 1.20
C ILE A 127 31.23 -8.62 1.13
N GLY A 128 30.91 -9.07 -0.09
CA GLY A 128 30.34 -10.40 -0.33
C GLY A 128 31.24 -11.53 0.15
N MET A 129 32.54 -11.51 -0.14
CA MET A 129 33.50 -12.50 0.33
C MET A 129 33.65 -12.51 1.86
N ALA A 130 33.52 -11.36 2.53
CA ALA A 130 33.50 -11.26 3.99
C ALA A 130 32.20 -11.77 4.63
N GLY A 131 31.17 -12.01 3.82
CA GLY A 131 29.92 -12.61 4.26
C GLY A 131 28.80 -11.62 4.58
N PHE A 132 29.03 -10.31 4.42
CA PHE A 132 28.08 -9.28 4.83
C PHE A 132 26.91 -9.07 3.87
N THR A 133 26.96 -9.61 2.65
CA THR A 133 25.83 -9.62 1.70
C THR A 133 25.52 -11.05 1.30
N SER A 134 24.26 -11.40 1.08
CA SER A 134 23.90 -12.74 0.58
C SER A 134 23.82 -12.81 -0.94
N TYR A 135 23.66 -11.68 -1.64
CA TYR A 135 23.65 -11.60 -3.09
C TYR A 135 24.24 -10.26 -3.57
N ALA A 136 24.36 -10.11 -4.89
CA ALA A 136 24.69 -8.87 -5.59
C ALA A 136 23.80 -8.70 -6.84
N GLU A 137 23.42 -7.47 -7.18
CA GLU A 137 22.53 -7.15 -8.30
C GLU A 137 23.09 -6.09 -9.21
N THR A 138 23.68 -5.04 -8.64
CA THR A 138 24.20 -3.87 -9.36
C THR A 138 25.44 -4.13 -10.22
N VAL A 139 25.63 -5.38 -10.64
CA VAL A 139 26.65 -5.85 -11.58
C VAL A 139 26.30 -5.37 -12.99
N SER A 140 26.69 -4.14 -13.31
CA SER A 140 26.08 -3.36 -14.40
C SER A 140 26.53 -3.75 -15.82
N VAL A 141 25.62 -3.81 -16.79
CA VAL A 141 25.96 -4.08 -18.20
C VAL A 141 25.32 -3.07 -19.15
N TYR A 142 25.99 -2.81 -20.26
CA TYR A 142 25.61 -1.74 -21.18
C TYR A 142 25.51 -2.20 -22.64
N GLY A 143 24.66 -1.53 -23.41
CA GLY A 143 24.34 -1.88 -24.79
C GLY A 143 25.36 -1.37 -25.80
N THR A 144 26.36 -0.57 -25.40
CA THR A 144 27.44 -0.09 -26.28
C THR A 144 28.80 -0.23 -25.61
N GLU A 145 29.86 -0.40 -26.42
CA GLU A 145 31.22 -0.58 -25.90
C GLU A 145 31.71 0.65 -25.15
N LYS A 146 31.38 1.85 -25.61
CA LYS A 146 31.78 3.10 -24.93
C LYS A 146 31.11 3.27 -23.57
N SER A 147 29.82 2.91 -23.44
CA SER A 147 29.17 2.87 -22.14
C SER A 147 29.79 1.82 -21.23
N PHE A 148 30.17 0.65 -21.76
CA PHE A 148 30.92 -0.34 -20.99
C PHE A 148 32.24 0.21 -20.43
N THR A 149 33.05 0.83 -21.29
CA THR A 149 34.33 1.42 -20.88
C THR A 149 34.15 2.52 -19.84
N ASP A 150 33.13 3.37 -19.98
CA ASP A 150 32.84 4.45 -19.02
C ASP A 150 32.26 3.92 -17.70
N GLY A 151 31.56 2.79 -17.74
CA GLY A 151 31.19 1.98 -16.57
C GLY A 151 32.33 1.12 -16.01
N ASP A 152 33.58 1.38 -16.41
CA ASP A 152 34.82 0.72 -15.98
C ASP A 152 34.86 -0.81 -16.19
N ASP A 153 34.19 -1.29 -17.25
CA ASP A 153 34.07 -2.73 -17.47
C ASP A 153 34.01 -3.12 -18.94
N THR A 154 34.08 -4.43 -19.17
CA THR A 154 33.89 -5.06 -20.47
C THR A 154 32.92 -6.23 -20.33
N PRO A 155 32.36 -6.74 -21.43
CA PRO A 155 31.62 -8.00 -21.41
C PRO A 155 32.35 -9.16 -20.73
N TRP A 156 33.68 -9.24 -20.85
CA TRP A 156 34.47 -10.32 -20.25
C TRP A 156 34.74 -10.13 -18.75
N SER A 157 35.05 -8.91 -18.32
CA SER A 157 35.28 -8.64 -16.89
C SER A 157 33.99 -8.82 -16.09
N LYS A 158 32.82 -8.39 -16.63
CA LYS A 158 31.52 -8.69 -16.02
C LYS A 158 31.18 -10.17 -16.00
N ALA A 159 31.43 -10.90 -17.09
CA ALA A 159 31.23 -12.36 -17.10
C ALA A 159 32.10 -13.05 -16.04
N PHE A 160 33.36 -12.63 -15.91
CA PHE A 160 34.26 -13.14 -14.88
C PHE A 160 33.81 -12.77 -13.47
N LEU A 161 33.31 -11.56 -13.25
CA LEU A 161 32.78 -11.11 -11.97
C LEU A 161 31.54 -11.91 -11.53
N VAL A 162 30.59 -12.15 -12.43
CA VAL A 162 29.44 -13.04 -12.17
C VAL A 162 29.91 -14.44 -11.79
N ALA A 163 30.90 -14.98 -12.51
CA ALA A 163 31.50 -16.28 -12.17
C ALA A 163 32.24 -16.23 -10.82
N ALA A 164 32.84 -15.09 -10.45
CA ALA A 164 33.49 -14.90 -9.16
C ALA A 164 32.47 -14.96 -8.01
N TYR A 165 31.33 -14.29 -8.11
CA TYR A 165 30.23 -14.43 -7.15
C TYR A 165 29.75 -15.88 -7.04
N ALA A 166 29.44 -16.52 -8.17
CA ALA A 166 28.97 -17.90 -8.20
C ALA A 166 29.99 -18.89 -7.60
N SER A 167 31.29 -18.69 -7.84
CA SER A 167 32.36 -19.53 -7.26
C SER A 167 32.48 -19.43 -5.74
N ARG A 168 31.92 -18.37 -5.14
CA ARG A 168 31.81 -18.18 -3.68
C ARG A 168 30.43 -18.57 -3.16
N GLY A 169 29.62 -19.18 -4.01
CA GLY A 169 28.24 -19.50 -3.71
C GLY A 169 27.40 -18.26 -3.46
N ILE A 170 27.70 -17.11 -4.06
CA ILE A 170 26.93 -15.89 -3.89
C ILE A 170 25.98 -15.73 -5.07
N LYS A 171 24.67 -15.61 -4.79
CA LYS A 171 23.67 -15.30 -5.82
C LYS A 171 24.03 -13.96 -6.45
N ALA A 172 23.99 -13.88 -7.77
CA ALA A 172 24.20 -12.63 -8.47
C ALA A 172 23.21 -12.48 -9.62
N ARG A 173 22.83 -11.24 -9.89
CA ARG A 173 22.21 -10.83 -11.15
C ARG A 173 22.93 -9.63 -11.71
N CYS A 174 22.68 -9.31 -12.97
CA CYS A 174 23.22 -8.10 -13.59
C CYS A 174 22.16 -7.01 -13.66
N THR A 175 22.60 -5.74 -13.63
CA THR A 175 21.70 -4.59 -13.84
C THR A 175 21.90 -4.01 -15.23
N SER A 176 20.80 -3.78 -15.95
CA SER A 176 20.75 -2.96 -17.15
C SER A 176 19.49 -2.09 -17.12
N GLY A 177 19.16 -1.38 -18.20
CA GLY A 177 17.99 -0.54 -18.21
C GLY A 177 17.97 0.43 -19.38
N GLY A 178 16.81 0.52 -20.02
CA GLY A 178 16.57 1.49 -21.08
C GLY A 178 16.84 2.92 -20.59
N GLY A 179 17.74 3.61 -21.29
CA GLY A 179 18.09 5.01 -21.01
C GLY A 179 19.52 5.21 -20.52
N SER A 180 20.19 4.16 -20.06
CA SER A 180 21.58 4.24 -19.56
C SER A 180 22.55 4.80 -20.60
N GLU A 181 22.59 4.28 -21.82
CA GLU A 181 23.53 4.76 -22.85
C GLU A 181 23.16 6.15 -23.37
N LEU A 182 21.90 6.54 -23.26
CA LEU A 182 21.46 7.90 -23.58
C LEU A 182 21.95 8.87 -22.50
N LEU A 183 21.83 8.50 -21.22
CA LEU A 183 22.32 9.29 -20.08
C LEU A 183 23.85 9.43 -20.09
N MET A 184 24.56 8.35 -20.44
CA MET A 184 26.03 8.35 -20.57
C MET A 184 26.52 9.00 -21.88
N GLY A 185 25.63 9.31 -22.82
CA GLY A 185 25.99 9.98 -24.09
C GLY A 185 26.56 9.07 -25.18
N PHE A 186 26.49 7.74 -25.02
CA PHE A 186 27.07 6.75 -25.95
C PHE A 186 26.01 5.84 -26.60
N HIS A 187 24.85 6.38 -26.95
CA HIS A 187 23.69 5.65 -27.48
C HIS A 187 23.79 5.22 -28.96
N GLU A 188 24.84 5.59 -29.71
CA GLU A 188 25.07 5.19 -31.11
C GLU A 188 23.89 5.40 -32.08
N ALA A 189 23.03 6.39 -31.82
CA ALA A 189 21.78 6.63 -32.55
C ALA A 189 20.88 5.38 -32.66
N LYS A 190 20.84 4.55 -31.62
CA LYS A 190 19.95 3.38 -31.51
C LYS A 190 18.79 3.65 -30.55
N SER A 191 17.70 2.91 -30.72
CA SER A 191 16.55 2.96 -29.80
C SER A 191 16.90 2.30 -28.47
N LEU A 192 16.31 2.79 -27.38
CA LEU A 192 16.49 2.26 -26.02
C LEU A 192 16.29 0.74 -25.95
N LEU A 193 15.15 0.23 -26.46
CA LEU A 193 14.84 -1.20 -26.44
C LEU A 193 15.82 -2.06 -27.23
N TYR A 194 16.46 -1.52 -28.28
CA TYR A 194 17.46 -2.28 -29.02
C TYR A 194 18.76 -2.40 -28.22
N LEU A 195 19.20 -1.32 -27.57
CA LEU A 195 20.38 -1.34 -26.72
C LEU A 195 20.16 -2.27 -25.52
N GLU A 196 18.99 -2.16 -24.89
CA GLU A 196 18.63 -3.04 -23.79
C GLU A 196 18.49 -4.51 -24.22
N ALA A 197 17.97 -4.79 -25.43
CA ALA A 197 18.00 -6.14 -25.98
C ALA A 197 19.42 -6.68 -26.16
N ARG A 198 20.42 -5.82 -26.41
CA ARG A 198 21.85 -6.23 -26.43
C ARG A 198 22.33 -6.58 -25.03
N CYS A 199 22.00 -5.75 -24.03
CA CYS A 199 22.30 -6.01 -22.61
C CYS A 199 21.78 -7.39 -22.20
N LEU A 200 20.50 -7.66 -22.42
CA LEU A 200 19.86 -8.91 -22.01
C LEU A 200 20.40 -10.14 -22.74
N CYS A 201 20.70 -10.02 -24.04
CA CYS A 201 21.36 -11.11 -24.77
C CYS A 201 22.77 -11.37 -24.26
N LEU A 202 23.50 -10.31 -23.89
CA LEU A 202 24.84 -10.44 -23.32
C LEU A 202 24.78 -11.13 -21.95
N GLN A 203 23.90 -10.68 -21.05
CA GLN A 203 23.68 -11.31 -19.74
C GLN A 203 23.34 -12.80 -19.89
N ARG A 204 22.43 -13.12 -20.81
CA ARG A 204 22.12 -14.53 -21.11
C ARG A 204 23.35 -15.30 -21.60
N GLY A 205 24.21 -14.68 -22.40
CA GLY A 205 25.47 -15.25 -22.86
C GLY A 205 26.52 -15.42 -21.75
N MET A 206 26.52 -14.54 -20.74
CA MET A 206 27.37 -14.65 -19.55
C MET A 206 26.99 -15.83 -18.65
N GLY A 207 25.74 -16.30 -18.75
CA GLY A 207 25.21 -17.36 -17.88
C GLY A 207 24.75 -16.85 -16.51
N VAL A 208 24.49 -15.55 -16.37
CA VAL A 208 23.84 -15.01 -15.16
C VAL A 208 22.39 -15.49 -15.10
N GLN A 209 21.89 -15.73 -13.89
CA GLN A 209 20.56 -16.32 -13.67
C GLN A 209 19.41 -15.31 -13.84
N GLY A 210 19.70 -14.01 -13.71
CA GLY A 210 18.71 -12.95 -13.63
C GLY A 210 19.22 -11.59 -14.04
N THR A 211 18.30 -10.64 -14.12
CA THR A 211 18.57 -9.22 -14.38
C THR A 211 17.68 -8.31 -13.55
N GLN A 212 18.23 -7.17 -13.14
CA GLN A 212 17.47 -5.97 -12.82
C GLN A 212 17.39 -5.09 -14.07
N ASN A 213 16.17 -4.80 -14.55
CA ASN A 213 15.94 -3.86 -15.66
C ASN A 213 14.54 -3.23 -15.60
N GLY A 214 14.16 -2.40 -16.57
CA GLY A 214 12.92 -1.60 -16.52
C GLY A 214 13.21 -0.11 -16.31
N GLY A 215 14.24 0.39 -17.00
CA GLY A 215 14.75 1.75 -16.89
C GLY A 215 15.76 1.97 -15.76
N ILE A 216 15.48 1.49 -14.54
CA ILE A 216 16.31 1.71 -13.33
C ILE A 216 16.58 3.22 -13.18
N ASP A 217 17.82 3.66 -13.04
CA ASP A 217 18.20 5.08 -12.96
C ASP A 217 17.90 5.85 -14.26
N GLY A 218 17.77 5.14 -15.39
CA GLY A 218 17.34 5.69 -16.67
C GLY A 218 15.83 5.91 -16.77
N ALA A 219 15.02 5.38 -15.84
CA ALA A 219 13.56 5.45 -15.91
C ALA A 219 12.99 6.89 -16.01
N PRO A 220 13.50 7.90 -15.27
CA PRO A 220 13.04 9.29 -15.42
C PRO A 220 13.27 9.82 -16.83
N LEU A 221 14.42 9.54 -17.43
CA LEU A 221 14.76 9.95 -18.80
C LEU A 221 13.88 9.21 -19.81
N THR A 222 13.76 7.90 -19.69
CA THR A 222 12.94 7.06 -20.57
C THR A 222 11.48 7.50 -20.54
N ALA A 223 10.94 7.86 -19.37
CA ALA A 223 9.57 8.35 -19.22
C ALA A 223 9.29 9.73 -19.87
N THR A 224 10.32 10.46 -20.31
CA THR A 224 10.16 11.71 -21.09
C THR A 224 9.88 11.46 -22.58
N ILE A 225 10.13 10.23 -23.06
CA ILE A 225 10.00 9.87 -24.48
C ILE A 225 8.61 9.29 -24.75
N ALA A 226 8.03 9.60 -25.91
CA ALA A 226 6.77 9.03 -26.33
C ALA A 226 6.85 7.48 -26.35
N GLY A 227 5.97 6.83 -25.58
CA GLY A 227 5.99 5.37 -25.44
C GLY A 227 7.04 4.83 -24.45
N GLY A 228 7.81 5.68 -23.78
CA GLY A 228 8.90 5.23 -22.90
C GLY A 228 8.49 4.30 -21.76
N VAL A 229 7.33 4.52 -21.13
CA VAL A 229 6.80 3.59 -20.12
C VAL A 229 6.48 2.22 -20.72
N ARG A 230 5.95 2.17 -21.95
CA ARG A 230 5.75 0.93 -22.69
C ARG A 230 7.09 0.25 -23.02
N GLU A 231 8.14 1.03 -23.36
CA GLU A 231 9.48 0.48 -23.61
C GLU A 231 10.07 -0.17 -22.35
N MET A 232 9.90 0.43 -21.17
CA MET A 232 10.29 -0.20 -19.89
C MET A 232 9.56 -1.53 -19.65
N MET A 233 8.26 -1.61 -19.96
CA MET A 233 7.54 -2.89 -19.90
C MET A 233 8.08 -3.91 -20.94
N ALA A 234 8.45 -3.43 -22.12
CA ALA A 234 8.95 -4.26 -23.21
C ALA A 234 10.31 -4.89 -22.88
N GLU A 235 11.24 -4.15 -22.26
CA GLU A 235 12.52 -4.70 -21.82
C GLU A 235 12.39 -5.73 -20.70
N ASN A 236 11.45 -5.54 -19.76
CA ASN A 236 11.17 -6.58 -18.76
C ASN A 236 10.63 -7.86 -19.42
N LEU A 237 9.74 -7.73 -20.41
CA LEU A 237 9.27 -8.88 -21.19
C LEU A 237 10.41 -9.59 -21.93
N LEU A 238 11.36 -8.83 -22.47
CA LEU A 238 12.55 -9.42 -23.10
C LEU A 238 13.37 -10.25 -22.12
N ALA A 239 13.57 -9.75 -20.89
CA ALA A 239 14.32 -10.47 -19.86
C ALA A 239 13.68 -11.83 -19.55
N VAL A 240 12.39 -11.85 -19.21
CA VAL A 240 11.70 -13.10 -18.86
C VAL A 240 11.51 -14.02 -20.07
N TRP A 241 11.40 -13.47 -21.29
CA TRP A 241 11.34 -14.27 -22.52
C TRP A 241 12.68 -14.94 -22.85
N LEU A 242 13.79 -14.29 -22.50
CA LEU A 242 15.14 -14.88 -22.50
C LEU A 242 15.40 -15.82 -21.32
N ASP A 243 14.37 -16.09 -20.49
CA ASP A 243 14.43 -17.02 -19.36
C ASP A 243 15.44 -16.59 -18.29
N LEU A 244 15.53 -15.28 -18.07
CA LEU A 244 16.19 -14.65 -16.94
C LEU A 244 15.14 -14.34 -15.86
N GLU A 245 15.52 -14.46 -14.59
CA GLU A 245 14.83 -13.76 -13.49
C GLU A 245 14.78 -12.28 -13.80
N CYS A 246 13.68 -11.61 -13.49
CA CYS A 246 13.50 -10.19 -13.73
C CYS A 246 13.11 -9.47 -12.43
N ALA A 247 14.05 -8.70 -11.89
CA ALA A 247 13.76 -7.65 -10.92
C ALA A 247 13.37 -6.39 -11.71
N SER A 248 12.08 -6.06 -11.72
CA SER A 248 11.46 -5.30 -12.82
C SER A 248 11.51 -3.77 -12.67
N GLY A 249 12.57 -3.25 -12.07
CA GLY A 249 12.73 -1.82 -11.84
C GLY A 249 11.71 -1.34 -10.82
N ASN A 250 10.97 -0.28 -11.11
CA ASN A 250 10.04 0.34 -10.13
C ASN A 250 10.75 0.78 -8.83
N ASP A 251 12.04 1.03 -8.96
CA ASP A 251 13.03 1.36 -7.96
C ASP A 251 13.49 2.82 -8.07
N ALA A 252 13.17 3.49 -9.18
CA ALA A 252 13.37 4.93 -9.41
C ALA A 252 12.05 5.68 -9.74
N ARG A 253 11.88 6.86 -9.14
CA ARG A 253 10.71 7.74 -9.34
C ARG A 253 10.80 8.45 -10.69
N SER A 254 9.96 8.05 -11.64
CA SER A 254 9.93 8.63 -13.00
C SER A 254 9.03 9.86 -13.16
N THR A 255 8.30 10.26 -12.12
CA THR A 255 7.30 11.35 -12.17
C THR A 255 6.81 11.73 -10.76
N GLU A 256 6.39 12.99 -10.59
CA GLU A 256 5.73 13.46 -9.35
C GLU A 256 4.20 13.27 -9.33
N SER A 257 3.61 12.76 -10.42
CA SER A 257 2.17 12.56 -10.50
C SER A 257 1.81 11.20 -9.91
N GLU A 258 1.06 11.19 -8.81
CA GLU A 258 0.52 9.97 -8.19
C GLU A 258 -0.23 9.08 -9.19
N ILE A 259 -1.02 9.68 -10.09
CA ILE A 259 -1.72 8.96 -11.16
C ILE A 259 -0.74 8.21 -12.06
N ARG A 260 0.37 8.85 -12.46
CA ARG A 260 1.39 8.20 -13.31
C ARG A 260 2.21 7.16 -12.55
N VAL A 261 2.44 7.36 -11.24
CA VAL A 261 3.07 6.37 -10.36
C VAL A 261 2.20 5.11 -10.28
N GLY A 262 0.91 5.27 -9.96
CA GLY A 262 -0.06 4.18 -9.93
C GLY A 262 -0.22 3.48 -11.28
N ALA A 263 -0.23 4.24 -12.38
CA ALA A 263 -0.29 3.67 -13.73
C ALA A 263 0.97 2.85 -14.11
N LYS A 264 2.15 3.22 -13.60
CA LYS A 264 3.41 2.51 -13.88
C LYS A 264 3.49 1.17 -13.14
N ILE A 265 3.04 1.11 -11.88
CA ILE A 265 3.14 -0.13 -11.09
C ILE A 265 2.06 -1.16 -11.45
N LEU A 266 0.88 -0.71 -11.86
CA LEU A 266 -0.29 -1.56 -12.06
C LEU A 266 -0.03 -2.80 -12.93
N PRO A 267 0.64 -2.72 -14.10
CA PRO A 267 0.91 -3.90 -14.91
C PRO A 267 1.71 -4.97 -14.19
N TYR A 268 2.68 -4.59 -13.35
CA TYR A 268 3.54 -5.51 -12.60
C TYR A 268 2.81 -6.09 -11.39
N LEU A 269 2.00 -5.28 -10.70
CA LEU A 269 1.19 -5.74 -9.59
C LEU A 269 0.20 -6.84 -10.03
N ILE A 270 -0.55 -6.60 -11.11
CA ILE A 270 -1.57 -7.56 -11.56
C ILE A 270 -1.00 -8.74 -12.35
N ALA A 271 0.12 -8.54 -13.06
CA ALA A 271 0.79 -9.63 -13.77
C ALA A 271 1.61 -10.51 -12.82
N GLY A 272 2.23 -9.91 -11.80
CA GLY A 272 3.29 -10.49 -10.97
C GLY A 272 4.65 -10.50 -11.70
N SER A 273 5.73 -10.34 -10.94
CA SER A 273 7.14 -10.36 -11.37
C SER A 273 7.97 -11.19 -10.39
N ASP A 274 9.17 -11.64 -10.79
CA ASP A 274 10.08 -12.29 -9.83
C ASP A 274 10.40 -11.32 -8.69
N PHE A 275 10.61 -10.03 -9.00
CA PHE A 275 10.52 -8.92 -8.04
C PHE A 275 9.77 -7.74 -8.68
N ILE A 276 8.59 -7.42 -8.15
CA ILE A 276 7.70 -6.38 -8.69
C ILE A 276 8.37 -5.01 -8.66
N CYS A 277 8.91 -4.65 -7.49
CA CYS A 277 9.90 -3.60 -7.38
C CYS A 277 11.25 -4.26 -7.13
N SER A 278 12.28 -3.77 -7.80
CA SER A 278 13.67 -4.10 -7.56
C SER A 278 14.32 -3.09 -6.62
N GLY A 279 13.58 -2.59 -5.63
CA GLY A 279 13.98 -1.39 -4.88
C GLY A 279 12.81 -0.52 -4.45
N PHE A 280 11.77 -1.10 -3.87
CA PHE A 280 10.74 -0.33 -3.16
C PHE A 280 11.41 0.43 -2.01
N GLY A 281 11.25 1.75 -1.91
CA GLY A 281 11.76 2.46 -0.74
C GLY A 281 10.98 2.05 0.51
N SER A 282 11.45 1.10 1.32
CA SER A 282 10.76 0.79 2.59
C SER A 282 10.95 1.90 3.64
N ILE A 283 11.71 2.92 3.28
CA ILE A 283 12.08 4.12 4.02
C ILE A 283 11.50 5.36 3.34
N LEU A 284 11.47 6.49 4.04
CA LEU A 284 11.00 7.75 3.47
C LEU A 284 11.88 8.19 2.30
N SER A 285 11.26 8.76 1.28
CA SER A 285 11.95 9.12 0.02
C SER A 285 13.22 9.97 0.21
N TYR A 286 13.27 10.84 1.23
CA TYR A 286 14.44 11.69 1.50
C TYR A 286 15.66 10.93 2.05
N ASP A 287 15.42 9.74 2.60
CA ASP A 287 16.43 8.84 3.14
C ASP A 287 16.98 7.88 2.08
N ASN A 288 16.35 7.83 0.91
CA ASN A 288 16.76 6.96 -0.17
C ASN A 288 18.04 7.48 -0.83
N SER A 289 19.13 6.72 -0.69
CA SER A 289 20.44 7.06 -1.26
C SER A 289 20.54 6.70 -2.75
N PHE A 290 19.60 5.92 -3.29
CA PHE A 290 19.41 5.71 -4.73
C PHE A 290 18.56 6.80 -5.38
N ASN A 291 18.22 7.87 -4.65
CA ASN A 291 17.12 8.80 -4.95
C ASN A 291 15.74 8.16 -4.70
N ALA A 292 14.66 8.95 -4.75
CA ALA A 292 13.31 8.46 -4.47
C ALA A 292 12.94 7.29 -5.39
N SER A 293 12.41 6.22 -4.79
CA SER A 293 11.89 5.07 -5.53
C SER A 293 10.49 5.32 -6.06
N LEU A 294 9.98 4.43 -6.92
CA LEU A 294 8.62 4.61 -7.46
C LEU A 294 7.58 4.68 -6.33
N PHE A 295 7.76 3.82 -5.32
CA PHE A 295 7.07 3.85 -4.05
C PHE A 295 8.10 3.93 -2.93
N ASN A 296 7.77 4.67 -1.87
CA ASN A 296 8.59 4.89 -0.69
C ASN A 296 7.74 4.60 0.58
N GLY A 297 8.33 4.79 1.75
CA GLY A 297 7.67 4.53 3.03
C GLY A 297 6.39 5.34 3.23
N GLU A 298 6.30 6.54 2.61
CA GLU A 298 5.09 7.36 2.60
C GLU A 298 3.91 6.67 1.89
N GLU A 299 4.17 5.82 0.90
CA GLU A 299 3.19 5.20 0.01
C GLU A 299 2.96 3.69 0.31
N MET A 300 3.46 3.19 1.45
CA MET A 300 3.36 1.77 1.83
C MET A 300 1.91 1.31 1.97
N GLU A 301 1.07 2.08 2.67
CA GLU A 301 -0.34 1.71 2.87
C GLU A 301 -1.14 1.74 1.57
N ASP A 302 -0.86 2.67 0.65
CA ASP A 302 -1.46 2.68 -0.68
C ASP A 302 -1.09 1.41 -1.46
N TYR A 303 0.17 0.99 -1.41
CA TYR A 303 0.59 -0.25 -2.06
C TYR A 303 -0.11 -1.48 -1.46
N LEU A 304 -0.23 -1.55 -0.13
CA LEU A 304 -0.97 -2.61 0.56
C LEU A 304 -2.46 -2.61 0.17
N ALA A 305 -3.09 -1.44 0.09
CA ALA A 305 -4.47 -1.29 -0.36
C ALA A 305 -4.66 -1.73 -1.82
N LEU A 306 -3.71 -1.40 -2.71
CA LEU A 306 -3.76 -1.84 -4.10
C LEU A 306 -3.71 -3.37 -4.24
N GLN A 307 -2.93 -4.08 -3.40
CA GLN A 307 -2.94 -5.54 -3.37
C GLN A 307 -4.34 -6.09 -3.06
N ARG A 308 -5.00 -5.51 -2.05
CA ARG A 308 -6.37 -5.87 -1.64
C ARG A 308 -7.37 -5.58 -2.75
N ASP A 309 -7.35 -4.37 -3.30
CA ASP A 309 -8.36 -3.90 -4.26
C ASP A 309 -8.31 -4.67 -5.60
N PHE A 310 -7.10 -5.04 -6.05
CA PHE A 310 -6.92 -5.82 -7.27
C PHE A 310 -6.88 -7.34 -7.04
N GLU A 311 -6.99 -7.79 -5.78
CA GLU A 311 -6.75 -9.19 -5.40
C GLU A 311 -5.45 -9.73 -6.02
N ALA A 312 -4.38 -8.95 -5.89
CA ALA A 312 -3.09 -9.20 -6.49
C ALA A 312 -2.02 -9.35 -5.41
N ASP A 313 -1.11 -10.31 -5.58
CA ASP A 313 0.01 -10.49 -4.67
C ASP A 313 1.18 -9.58 -5.07
N GLY A 314 1.31 -8.46 -4.36
CA GLY A 314 2.42 -7.53 -4.43
C GLY A 314 3.64 -7.98 -3.61
N GLY A 315 3.59 -9.16 -2.99
CA GLY A 315 4.68 -9.72 -2.18
C GLY A 315 4.80 -9.13 -0.79
N LEU A 316 3.87 -8.27 -0.35
CA LEU A 316 3.90 -7.60 0.96
C LEU A 316 2.67 -7.93 1.80
N THR A 317 2.82 -7.86 3.11
CA THR A 317 1.77 -8.11 4.11
C THR A 317 1.62 -6.88 5.00
N PRO A 318 0.38 -6.50 5.37
CA PRO A 318 0.15 -5.45 6.34
C PRO A 318 0.89 -5.73 7.67
N LEU A 319 1.52 -4.69 8.23
CA LEU A 319 2.33 -4.80 9.44
C LEU A 319 1.75 -3.87 10.53
N PRO A 320 1.26 -4.41 11.66
CA PRO A 320 0.82 -3.59 12.77
C PRO A 320 1.95 -2.73 13.34
N GLU A 321 1.64 -1.50 13.76
CA GLU A 321 2.61 -0.56 14.33
C GLU A 321 3.36 -1.14 15.53
N SER A 322 2.65 -1.83 16.43
CA SER A 322 3.24 -2.49 17.60
C SER A 322 4.32 -3.50 17.19
N ARG A 323 4.05 -4.28 16.14
CA ARG A 323 5.01 -5.25 15.62
C ARG A 323 6.19 -4.59 14.93
N ALA A 324 5.97 -3.51 14.19
CA ALA A 324 7.06 -2.73 13.61
C ALA A 324 7.99 -2.18 14.70
N LEU A 325 7.45 -1.59 15.77
CA LEU A 325 8.22 -1.08 16.90
C LEU A 325 9.03 -2.18 17.62
N GLU A 326 8.43 -3.36 17.83
CA GLU A 326 9.15 -4.52 18.39
C GLU A 326 10.35 -4.94 17.53
N LEU A 327 10.16 -5.04 16.22
CA LEU A 327 11.21 -5.41 15.27
C LEU A 327 12.34 -4.38 15.26
N ARG A 328 11.98 -3.09 15.22
CA ARG A 328 12.94 -1.98 15.27
C ARG A 328 13.75 -2.00 16.56
N ALA A 329 13.10 -2.10 17.72
CA ALA A 329 13.77 -2.18 19.02
C ALA A 329 14.73 -3.36 19.08
N ARG A 330 14.27 -4.55 18.67
CA ARG A 330 15.11 -5.76 18.64
C ARG A 330 16.34 -5.59 17.73
N ALA A 331 16.16 -4.98 16.56
CA ALA A 331 17.25 -4.77 15.61
C ALA A 331 18.28 -3.75 16.11
N VAL A 332 17.82 -2.63 16.69
CA VAL A 332 18.69 -1.62 17.31
C VAL A 332 19.51 -2.24 18.45
N ASP A 333 18.89 -3.07 19.28
CA ASP A 333 19.59 -3.78 20.35
C ASP A 333 20.60 -4.80 19.81
N ALA A 334 20.24 -5.55 18.77
CA ALA A 334 21.12 -6.54 18.13
C ALA A 334 22.35 -5.89 17.50
N ILE A 335 22.19 -4.85 16.69
CA ILE A 335 23.32 -4.14 16.08
C ILE A 335 24.17 -3.44 17.13
N SER A 336 23.56 -2.88 18.19
CA SER A 336 24.31 -2.28 19.29
C SER A 336 25.17 -3.32 20.02
N ALA A 337 24.63 -4.52 20.24
CA ALA A 337 25.37 -5.62 20.85
C ALA A 337 26.57 -6.07 19.99
N VAL A 338 26.40 -6.13 18.66
CA VAL A 338 27.49 -6.41 17.72
C VAL A 338 28.55 -5.32 17.75
N LEU A 339 28.15 -4.05 17.72
CA LEU A 339 29.07 -2.92 17.77
C LEU A 339 29.90 -2.90 19.07
N GLU A 340 29.27 -3.18 20.20
CA GLU A 340 29.93 -3.20 21.51
C GLU A 340 30.85 -4.43 21.67
N GLU A 341 30.39 -5.63 21.30
CA GLU A 341 31.15 -6.88 21.43
C GLU A 341 32.38 -6.92 20.51
N LEU A 342 32.27 -6.33 19.32
CA LEU A 342 33.39 -6.23 18.39
C LEU A 342 34.26 -4.99 18.62
N ASP A 343 34.00 -4.18 19.66
CA ASP A 343 34.73 -2.94 19.95
C ASP A 343 34.80 -1.99 18.74
N LEU A 344 33.63 -1.76 18.13
CA LEU A 344 33.45 -0.87 16.98
C LEU A 344 32.83 0.47 17.40
N ALA A 345 31.82 0.43 18.28
CA ALA A 345 31.19 1.62 18.85
C ALA A 345 30.33 1.26 20.08
N SER A 346 29.98 2.27 20.89
CA SER A 346 29.10 2.12 22.06
C SER A 346 27.88 3.05 21.95
N PRO A 347 26.80 2.63 21.27
CA PRO A 347 25.59 3.44 21.12
C PRO A 347 24.94 3.79 22.47
N THR A 348 24.55 5.07 22.66
CA THR A 348 23.89 5.51 23.91
C THR A 348 22.41 5.11 23.93
N ALA A 349 21.80 5.11 25.12
CA ALA A 349 20.36 4.85 25.27
C ALA A 349 19.50 5.88 24.49
N GLU A 350 19.95 7.14 24.41
CA GLU A 350 19.27 8.21 23.66
C GLU A 350 19.33 7.94 22.15
N MET A 351 20.48 7.49 21.64
CA MET A 351 20.60 7.10 20.22
C MET A 351 19.62 5.97 19.90
N LYS A 352 19.64 4.90 20.71
CA LYS A 352 18.75 3.74 20.54
C LYS A 352 17.28 4.17 20.56
N ALA A 353 16.87 4.92 21.57
CA ALA A 353 15.48 5.38 21.72
C ALA A 353 15.04 6.28 20.55
N SER A 354 15.90 7.17 20.06
CA SER A 354 15.56 8.05 18.92
C SER A 354 15.30 7.26 17.63
N VAL A 355 16.07 6.19 17.39
CA VAL A 355 15.96 5.38 16.17
C VAL A 355 14.70 4.52 16.19
N VAL A 356 14.36 3.91 17.33
CA VAL A 356 13.23 2.97 17.43
C VAL A 356 11.92 3.60 16.97
N VAL A 357 11.67 4.87 17.30
CA VAL A 357 10.41 5.57 16.97
C VAL A 357 10.51 6.49 15.75
N ALA A 358 11.70 6.63 15.15
CA ALA A 358 11.89 7.52 14.02
C ALA A 358 11.22 6.97 12.76
N SER A 359 10.60 7.87 11.98
CA SER A 359 10.16 7.59 10.62
C SER A 359 11.31 7.67 9.61
N GLY A 360 12.36 8.44 9.94
CA GLY A 360 13.58 8.54 9.14
C GLY A 360 14.65 9.42 9.79
N SER A 361 15.74 9.68 9.08
CA SER A 361 16.98 10.20 9.66
C SER A 361 16.88 11.63 10.17
N ARG A 362 15.83 12.39 9.82
CA ARG A 362 15.63 13.74 10.35
C ARG A 362 15.27 13.74 11.84
N GLU A 363 14.77 12.61 12.34
CA GLU A 363 14.31 12.44 13.72
C GLU A 363 15.35 11.72 14.60
N THR A 364 16.36 11.10 13.99
CA THR A 364 17.38 10.33 14.73
C THR A 364 18.46 11.22 15.34
N GLN A 365 18.87 10.90 16.57
CA GLN A 365 20.04 11.48 17.24
C GLN A 365 21.10 10.40 17.37
N THR A 366 21.90 10.21 16.32
CA THR A 366 22.70 8.99 16.13
C THR A 366 24.06 9.31 15.49
N PHE A 367 24.78 8.30 15.01
CA PHE A 367 26.10 8.42 14.39
C PHE A 367 26.09 9.45 13.26
N ALA A 368 27.15 10.26 13.23
CA ALA A 368 27.45 11.12 12.09
C ALA A 368 28.24 10.32 11.03
N LEU A 369 28.17 10.75 9.78
CA LEU A 369 28.86 10.12 8.64
C LEU A 369 30.35 9.80 8.92
N GLY A 370 31.07 10.72 9.58
CA GLY A 370 32.48 10.51 9.92
C GLY A 370 32.73 9.44 10.99
N ALA A 371 31.79 9.24 11.92
CA ALA A 371 31.86 8.18 12.91
C ALA A 371 31.52 6.82 12.28
N THR A 372 30.53 6.76 11.37
CA THR A 372 30.25 5.57 10.56
C THR A 372 31.48 5.15 9.75
N ALA A 373 32.22 6.10 9.17
CA ALA A 373 33.43 5.80 8.41
C ALA A 373 34.50 5.12 9.28
N GLN A 374 34.65 5.53 10.54
CA GLN A 374 35.59 4.91 11.49
C GLN A 374 35.19 3.47 11.82
N ILE A 375 33.89 3.20 11.97
CA ILE A 375 33.36 1.84 12.17
C ILE A 375 33.71 0.96 10.95
N SER A 376 33.43 1.46 9.75
CA SER A 376 33.70 0.77 8.49
C SER A 376 35.18 0.45 8.29
N GLU A 377 36.06 1.42 8.56
CA GLU A 377 37.52 1.23 8.50
C GLU A 377 38.04 0.23 9.53
N ALA A 378 37.44 0.20 10.73
CA ALA A 378 37.79 -0.79 11.74
C ALA A 378 37.37 -2.21 11.31
N ILE A 379 36.18 -2.37 10.71
CA ILE A 379 35.71 -3.65 10.13
C ILE A 379 36.71 -4.16 9.10
N GLN A 380 37.04 -3.31 8.12
CA GLN A 380 37.94 -3.68 7.02
C GLN A 380 39.37 -3.92 7.51
N GLY A 381 39.92 -3.01 8.31
CA GLY A 381 41.30 -3.06 8.79
C GLY A 381 41.59 -4.23 9.73
N ARG A 382 40.57 -4.72 10.45
CA ARG A 382 40.68 -5.88 11.34
C ARG A 382 40.27 -7.20 10.67
N GLY A 383 39.78 -7.15 9.43
CA GLY A 383 39.31 -8.34 8.71
C GLY A 383 38.09 -9.01 9.35
N ILE A 384 37.19 -8.21 9.95
CA ILE A 384 35.95 -8.71 10.56
C ILE A 384 35.04 -9.29 9.46
N THR A 385 34.47 -10.45 9.73
CA THR A 385 33.57 -11.17 8.83
C THR A 385 32.18 -11.36 9.45
N VAL A 386 31.23 -11.86 8.66
CA VAL A 386 29.91 -12.23 9.17
C VAL A 386 29.96 -13.31 10.27
N ILE A 387 31.00 -14.15 10.29
CA ILE A 387 31.15 -15.17 11.32
C ILE A 387 31.43 -14.52 12.69
N ASP A 388 32.23 -13.46 12.71
CA ASP A 388 32.48 -12.68 13.92
C ASP A 388 31.19 -12.01 14.42
N VAL A 389 30.36 -11.51 13.51
CA VAL A 389 29.03 -10.95 13.82
C VAL A 389 28.09 -12.01 14.38
N ILE A 390 28.06 -13.21 13.80
CA ILE A 390 27.25 -14.34 14.29
C ILE A 390 27.67 -14.72 15.72
N CYS A 391 28.99 -14.83 15.96
CA CYS A 391 29.52 -15.09 17.29
C CYS A 391 29.17 -13.97 18.28
N ALA A 392 29.28 -12.70 17.86
CA ALA A 392 28.94 -11.55 18.69
C ALA A 392 27.47 -11.55 19.10
N LEU A 393 26.55 -11.80 18.16
CA LEU A 393 25.12 -11.96 18.43
C LEU A 393 24.88 -13.09 19.43
N ALA A 394 25.47 -14.27 19.22
CA ALA A 394 25.31 -15.42 20.10
C ALA A 394 25.83 -15.14 21.53
N ASN A 395 27.02 -14.54 21.66
CA ASN A 395 27.63 -14.18 22.95
C ASN A 395 26.78 -13.18 23.74
N ARG A 396 26.07 -12.29 23.04
CA ARG A 396 25.24 -11.24 23.63
C ARG A 396 23.76 -11.65 23.80
N GLY A 397 23.42 -12.92 23.54
CA GLY A 397 22.08 -13.47 23.77
C GLY A 397 21.09 -13.30 22.60
N PHE A 398 21.56 -12.87 21.43
CA PHE A 398 20.81 -12.80 20.17
C PHE A 398 20.93 -14.10 19.37
N VAL A 399 20.69 -15.23 20.05
CA VAL A 399 20.83 -16.58 19.47
C VAL A 399 19.93 -16.79 18.25
N PRO A 400 18.64 -16.37 18.24
CA PRO A 400 17.80 -16.51 17.06
C PRO A 400 18.37 -15.78 15.83
N GLU A 401 18.83 -14.54 16.00
CA GLU A 401 19.42 -13.72 14.94
C GLU A 401 20.74 -14.35 14.43
N ALA A 402 21.59 -14.85 15.34
CA ALA A 402 22.81 -15.57 15.01
C ALA A 402 22.52 -16.84 14.18
N GLU A 403 21.50 -17.62 14.55
CA GLU A 403 21.07 -18.79 13.79
C GLU A 403 20.52 -18.41 12.41
N ASN A 404 19.73 -17.34 12.34
CA ASN A 404 19.15 -16.84 11.09
C ASN A 404 20.25 -16.46 10.11
N LEU A 405 21.25 -15.69 10.56
CA LEU A 405 22.43 -15.35 9.76
C LEU A 405 23.23 -16.59 9.34
N LEU A 406 23.47 -17.52 10.24
CA LEU A 406 24.19 -18.75 9.92
C LEU A 406 23.47 -19.56 8.84
N ARG A 407 22.13 -19.64 8.88
CA ARG A 407 21.33 -20.30 7.83
C ARG A 407 21.48 -19.59 6.48
N LEU A 408 21.46 -18.26 6.47
CA LEU A 408 21.66 -17.45 5.26
C LEU A 408 23.05 -17.69 4.65
N VAL A 409 24.11 -17.67 5.47
CA VAL A 409 25.49 -17.95 5.02
C VAL A 409 25.63 -19.37 4.48
N LYS A 410 24.92 -20.34 5.06
CA LYS A 410 24.94 -21.75 4.59
C LYS A 410 24.32 -21.96 3.21
N LEU A 411 23.50 -21.03 2.69
CA LEU A 411 23.01 -21.09 1.31
C LEU A 411 24.15 -21.09 0.29
N ARG A 412 25.26 -20.45 0.62
CA ARG A 412 26.46 -20.41 -0.21
C ARG A 412 27.12 -21.77 -0.38
N VAL A 413 26.91 -22.67 0.57
CA VAL A 413 27.48 -24.02 0.55
C VAL A 413 26.65 -24.94 -0.35
N SER A 414 25.31 -24.83 -0.31
CA SER A 414 24.45 -25.66 -1.15
C SER A 414 24.38 -25.18 -2.59
N GLY A 415 24.44 -23.87 -2.81
CA GLY A 415 24.29 -23.26 -4.13
C GLY A 415 22.86 -23.29 -4.68
N ASP A 416 21.88 -23.74 -3.87
CA ASP A 416 20.47 -23.86 -4.32
C ASP A 416 19.90 -22.50 -4.74
N TYR A 417 20.24 -21.44 -3.99
CA TYR A 417 19.75 -20.08 -4.28
C TYR A 417 20.51 -19.36 -5.41
N LEU A 418 21.46 -20.03 -6.07
CA LEU A 418 22.10 -19.52 -7.29
C LEU A 418 21.20 -19.69 -8.53
N GLN A 419 20.10 -20.44 -8.39
CA GLN A 419 19.20 -20.75 -9.49
C GLN A 419 18.28 -19.57 -9.81
N THR A 420 17.75 -19.55 -11.03
CA THR A 420 16.87 -18.51 -11.54
C THR A 420 15.71 -18.23 -10.59
N SER A 421 15.53 -16.95 -10.22
CA SER A 421 14.42 -16.47 -9.41
C SER A 421 14.42 -16.96 -7.96
N ALA A 422 15.57 -17.44 -7.47
CA ALA A 422 15.64 -18.01 -6.14
C ALA A 422 15.50 -16.96 -5.02
N ILE A 423 14.57 -17.22 -4.10
CA ILE A 423 14.32 -16.54 -2.83
C ILE A 423 14.24 -17.58 -1.70
N VAL A 424 14.09 -17.15 -0.44
CA VAL A 424 13.86 -18.06 0.70
C VAL A 424 12.61 -17.67 1.46
N ARG A 425 11.64 -18.60 1.53
CA ARG A 425 10.44 -18.46 2.36
C ARG A 425 10.21 -19.75 3.14
N GLU A 426 9.67 -19.63 4.36
CA GLU A 426 9.36 -20.78 5.23
C GLU A 426 10.53 -21.76 5.41
N GLY A 427 11.74 -21.21 5.37
CA GLY A 427 12.98 -21.95 5.48
C GLY A 427 13.33 -22.89 4.33
N ARG A 428 12.81 -22.61 3.13
CA ARG A 428 13.14 -23.34 1.89
C ARG A 428 13.49 -22.36 0.79
N VAL A 429 14.41 -22.76 -0.07
CA VAL A 429 14.69 -22.04 -1.32
C VAL A 429 13.53 -22.27 -2.28
N ILE A 430 12.94 -21.19 -2.79
CA ILE A 430 11.90 -21.20 -3.83
C ILE A 430 12.48 -20.50 -5.05
N SER A 431 12.45 -21.15 -6.20
CA SER A 431 13.07 -20.69 -7.45
C SER A 431 12.23 -21.12 -8.66
N ALA A 432 12.61 -20.69 -9.86
CA ALA A 432 11.97 -21.16 -11.09
C ALA A 432 12.13 -22.67 -11.35
N ILE A 433 13.00 -23.37 -10.60
CA ILE A 433 13.17 -24.83 -10.74
C ILE A 433 12.05 -25.60 -10.00
N ASN A 434 11.77 -25.23 -8.76
CA ASN A 434 10.81 -25.92 -7.90
C ASN A 434 9.46 -25.19 -7.76
N ASP A 435 9.38 -23.95 -8.22
CA ASP A 435 8.15 -23.17 -8.38
C ASP A 435 8.06 -22.56 -9.80
N PRO A 436 8.11 -23.40 -10.87
CA PRO A 436 8.07 -22.91 -12.25
C PRO A 436 6.71 -22.31 -12.59
N ASN A 437 6.71 -21.18 -13.28
CA ASN A 437 5.46 -20.61 -13.80
C ASN A 437 4.84 -21.53 -14.87
N ASP A 438 3.61 -21.96 -14.60
CA ASP A 438 2.82 -22.92 -15.37
C ASP A 438 1.56 -22.29 -15.98
N TYR A 439 1.56 -20.98 -16.21
CA TYR A 439 0.42 -20.29 -16.81
C TYR A 439 0.06 -20.83 -18.21
N ALA A 440 -1.16 -21.33 -18.34
CA ALA A 440 -1.79 -21.87 -19.53
C ALA A 440 -3.21 -21.29 -19.75
N GLY A 441 -3.51 -20.12 -19.16
CA GLY A 441 -4.82 -19.45 -19.24
C GLY A 441 -5.60 -19.42 -17.91
N PRO A 442 -6.88 -19.01 -17.92
CA PRO A 442 -7.72 -18.98 -16.73
C PRO A 442 -7.75 -20.33 -16.00
N GLY A 443 -7.66 -20.30 -14.66
CA GLY A 443 -7.61 -21.51 -13.82
C GLY A 443 -6.23 -22.17 -13.67
N SER A 444 -5.19 -21.60 -14.30
CA SER A 444 -3.79 -22.05 -14.17
C SER A 444 -2.88 -20.91 -13.70
N GLY A 445 -1.58 -21.19 -13.56
CA GLY A 445 -0.59 -20.22 -13.10
C GLY A 445 -0.70 -19.93 -11.61
N TYR A 446 -0.05 -18.85 -11.18
CA TYR A 446 -0.21 -18.32 -9.83
C TYR A 446 -1.61 -17.75 -9.61
N ARG A 447 -2.20 -18.06 -8.45
CA ARG A 447 -3.46 -17.51 -7.95
C ARG A 447 -3.32 -17.35 -6.45
N LEU A 448 -3.87 -16.27 -5.91
CA LEU A 448 -3.96 -16.09 -4.47
C LEU A 448 -4.66 -17.29 -3.84
N THR A 449 -4.02 -17.89 -2.84
CA THR A 449 -4.68 -18.81 -1.92
C THR A 449 -5.66 -18.02 -1.04
N GLU A 450 -6.62 -18.71 -0.43
CA GLU A 450 -7.55 -18.07 0.51
C GLU A 450 -6.80 -17.49 1.72
N GLU A 451 -5.77 -18.20 2.20
CA GLU A 451 -4.88 -17.74 3.28
C GLU A 451 -4.14 -16.45 2.89
N ARG A 452 -3.46 -16.42 1.75
CA ARG A 452 -2.73 -15.22 1.29
C ARG A 452 -3.65 -14.03 1.03
N ARG A 453 -4.87 -14.30 0.52
CA ARG A 453 -5.91 -13.28 0.37
C ARG A 453 -6.34 -12.71 1.73
N GLY A 454 -6.48 -13.56 2.74
CA GLY A 454 -6.77 -13.15 4.11
C GLY A 454 -5.69 -12.20 4.64
N GLU A 455 -4.41 -12.58 4.51
CA GLU A 455 -3.27 -11.74 4.91
C GLU A 455 -3.28 -10.36 4.22
N ILE A 456 -3.45 -10.33 2.89
CA ILE A 456 -3.48 -9.08 2.11
C ILE A 456 -4.68 -8.19 2.49
N SER A 457 -5.80 -8.81 2.89
CA SER A 457 -7.03 -8.09 3.21
C SER A 457 -7.03 -7.51 4.63
N ASP A 458 -6.14 -7.98 5.52
CA ASP A 458 -6.05 -7.57 6.93
C ASP A 458 -5.31 -6.23 7.10
N LEU A 459 -5.82 -5.20 6.41
CA LEU A 459 -5.32 -3.84 6.55
C LEU A 459 -5.66 -3.26 7.92
N ARG A 460 -4.87 -2.29 8.38
CA ARG A 460 -5.22 -1.50 9.56
C ARG A 460 -6.42 -0.58 9.28
N ASP A 461 -7.09 -0.17 10.34
CA ASP A 461 -8.22 0.78 10.30
C ASP A 461 -9.41 0.35 9.42
N LEU A 462 -9.59 -0.96 9.22
CA LEU A 462 -10.78 -1.49 8.56
C LEU A 462 -12.05 -1.14 9.36
N LEU A 463 -13.05 -0.63 8.66
CA LEU A 463 -14.32 -0.24 9.26
C LEU A 463 -15.33 -1.39 9.24
N GLY A 464 -15.67 -1.92 10.41
CA GLY A 464 -16.74 -2.91 10.61
C GLY A 464 -17.98 -2.34 11.30
N GLN A 465 -19.04 -3.16 11.36
CA GLN A 465 -20.28 -2.79 12.04
C GLN A 465 -20.07 -2.58 13.55
N SER A 466 -19.21 -3.39 14.18
CA SER A 466 -18.81 -3.24 15.58
C SER A 466 -18.14 -1.90 15.86
N ASP A 467 -17.31 -1.43 14.94
CA ASP A 467 -16.57 -0.17 15.10
C ASP A 467 -17.51 1.03 15.01
N VAL A 468 -18.46 0.99 14.07
CA VAL A 468 -19.53 2.00 13.97
C VAL A 468 -20.36 2.04 15.25
N LEU A 469 -20.77 0.88 15.78
CA LEU A 469 -21.54 0.82 17.02
C LEU A 469 -20.73 1.30 18.23
N SER A 470 -19.45 0.93 18.31
CA SER A 470 -18.53 1.39 19.36
C SER A 470 -18.38 2.90 19.34
N ALA A 471 -18.09 3.49 18.18
CA ALA A 471 -18.00 4.94 17.99
C ALA A 471 -19.29 5.65 18.39
N GLN A 472 -20.45 5.14 17.97
CA GLN A 472 -21.75 5.70 18.34
C GLN A 472 -22.03 5.59 19.85
N SER A 473 -21.63 4.49 20.49
CA SER A 473 -21.85 4.27 21.92
C SER A 473 -21.17 5.31 22.82
N MET A 474 -20.04 5.89 22.37
CA MET A 474 -19.34 6.98 23.06
C MET A 474 -20.24 8.23 23.23
N HIS A 475 -21.19 8.42 22.32
CA HIS A 475 -22.13 9.54 22.35
C HIS A 475 -23.42 9.25 23.13
N ARG A 476 -23.72 7.98 23.46
CA ARG A 476 -24.95 7.56 24.16
C ARG A 476 -25.20 8.36 25.44
N LYS A 477 -24.18 8.48 26.30
CA LYS A 477 -24.33 9.13 27.62
C LYS A 477 -24.61 10.61 27.48
N ALA A 478 -23.89 11.29 26.60
CA ALA A 478 -24.11 12.70 26.33
C ALA A 478 -25.49 12.92 25.71
N GLU A 479 -25.92 12.07 24.78
CA GLU A 479 -27.24 12.17 24.17
C GLU A 479 -28.39 11.96 25.16
N ALA A 480 -28.28 10.97 26.05
CA ALA A 480 -29.25 10.71 27.11
C ALA A 480 -29.36 11.85 28.14
N GLN A 481 -28.34 12.72 28.24
CA GLN A 481 -28.40 13.93 29.06
C GLN A 481 -29.12 15.09 28.36
N ARG A 482 -29.23 15.06 27.02
CA ARG A 482 -29.83 16.13 26.21
C ARG A 482 -31.29 15.89 25.89
N ILE A 483 -31.67 14.63 25.71
CA ILE A 483 -33.02 14.25 25.27
C ILE A 483 -33.44 12.90 25.87
N ALA A 484 -34.73 12.78 26.20
CA ALA A 484 -35.38 11.51 26.45
C ALA A 484 -36.43 11.25 25.36
N TYR A 485 -36.38 10.06 24.75
CA TYR A 485 -37.35 9.54 23.79
C TYR A 485 -38.35 8.67 24.55
N LEU A 486 -39.56 9.18 24.78
CA LEU A 486 -40.60 8.45 25.51
C LEU A 486 -41.59 7.84 24.52
N GLU A 487 -41.73 6.51 24.52
CA GLU A 487 -42.71 5.81 23.68
C GLU A 487 -44.14 6.19 24.07
N ALA A 488 -44.96 6.51 23.08
CA ALA A 488 -46.35 6.95 23.25
C ALA A 488 -47.37 5.95 22.64
N GLY A 489 -46.94 4.72 22.38
CA GLY A 489 -47.72 3.66 21.73
C GLY A 489 -47.90 3.87 20.22
N GLU A 490 -48.73 3.03 19.61
CA GLU A 490 -48.97 3.01 18.16
C GLU A 490 -49.47 4.38 17.63
N ALA A 491 -48.80 4.90 16.61
CA ALA A 491 -49.12 6.18 15.98
C ALA A 491 -50.36 6.07 15.08
N ARG A 492 -51.32 6.98 15.28
CA ARG A 492 -52.51 7.11 14.44
C ARG A 492 -52.43 8.30 13.50
N GLU A 493 -53.27 8.30 12.47
CA GLU A 493 -53.46 9.46 11.59
C GLU A 493 -54.00 10.66 12.39
N GLY A 494 -53.40 11.84 12.16
CA GLY A 494 -53.82 13.10 12.78
C GLY A 494 -54.91 13.81 11.97
N ASN A 495 -55.59 14.78 12.59
CA ASN A 495 -56.63 15.59 11.95
C ASN A 495 -56.33 17.10 11.95
N ASP A 496 -55.20 17.53 12.54
CA ASP A 496 -54.79 18.93 12.55
C ASP A 496 -54.14 19.28 11.20
N PRO A 497 -54.72 20.22 10.41
CA PRO A 497 -54.16 20.63 9.14
C PRO A 497 -52.80 21.35 9.27
N LYS A 498 -52.39 21.73 10.49
CA LYS A 498 -51.08 22.34 10.78
C LYS A 498 -50.03 21.32 11.24
N GLU A 499 -50.38 20.04 11.36
CA GLU A 499 -49.47 19.02 11.86
C GLU A 499 -48.44 18.59 10.79
N VAL A 500 -47.16 18.64 11.13
CA VAL A 500 -46.07 18.01 10.37
C VAL A 500 -45.52 16.83 11.19
N VAL A 501 -45.56 15.62 10.64
CA VAL A 501 -44.99 14.44 11.30
C VAL A 501 -43.53 14.25 10.90
N VAL A 502 -42.65 14.04 11.87
CA VAL A 502 -41.24 13.68 11.67
C VAL A 502 -41.06 12.19 11.96
N GLY A 503 -40.86 11.41 10.91
CA GLY A 503 -40.53 9.99 10.95
C GLY A 503 -39.03 9.78 11.16
N ILE A 504 -38.65 9.26 12.33
CA ILE A 504 -37.27 8.84 12.64
C ILE A 504 -37.09 7.34 12.34
N SER A 505 -35.91 6.97 11.85
CA SER A 505 -35.54 5.59 11.57
C SER A 505 -35.48 4.69 12.83
N PRO A 506 -35.55 3.35 12.66
CA PRO A 506 -35.62 2.41 13.79
C PRO A 506 -34.52 2.61 14.84
N ALA A 507 -33.25 2.74 14.43
CA ALA A 507 -32.10 2.82 15.35
C ALA A 507 -31.85 4.23 15.94
N PHE A 508 -32.59 5.25 15.49
CA PHE A 508 -32.39 6.66 15.84
C PHE A 508 -32.55 6.90 17.35
N GLY A 509 -31.48 7.30 18.04
CA GLY A 509 -31.48 7.50 19.49
C GLY A 509 -31.50 6.21 20.32
N LEU A 510 -31.44 5.03 19.69
CA LEU A 510 -31.42 3.71 20.36
C LEU A 510 -30.07 3.01 20.28
N GLN A 511 -29.47 3.01 19.10
CA GLN A 511 -28.11 2.48 18.84
C GLN A 511 -27.21 3.53 18.17
N LEU A 512 -27.80 4.54 17.53
CA LEU A 512 -27.13 5.61 16.83
C LEU A 512 -27.50 6.95 17.47
N TYR A 513 -26.53 7.82 17.68
CA TYR A 513 -26.64 9.05 18.49
C TYR A 513 -26.01 10.28 17.83
N GLN A 514 -25.31 10.11 16.71
CA GLN A 514 -24.69 11.19 15.95
C GLN A 514 -24.78 10.95 14.45
N THR A 515 -25.02 12.01 13.66
CA THR A 515 -24.98 11.95 12.19
C THR A 515 -23.57 11.74 11.67
N THR A 516 -23.42 11.36 10.39
CA THR A 516 -22.08 11.25 9.76
C THR A 516 -21.38 12.61 9.62
N GLY A 517 -22.11 13.73 9.78
CA GLY A 517 -21.55 15.07 9.87
C GLY A 517 -21.18 15.52 11.28
N GLY A 518 -21.21 14.61 12.26
CA GLY A 518 -20.81 14.91 13.64
C GLY A 518 -21.86 15.68 14.46
N LEU A 519 -23.10 15.79 13.97
CA LEU A 519 -24.18 16.48 14.70
C LEU A 519 -24.91 15.53 15.64
N ASN A 520 -25.14 15.95 16.88
CA ASN A 520 -25.93 15.15 17.82
C ASN A 520 -27.39 15.08 17.36
N LEU A 521 -28.00 13.90 17.43
CA LEU A 521 -29.37 13.70 16.95
C LEU A 521 -30.40 14.58 17.68
N SER A 522 -30.19 14.83 18.97
CA SER A 522 -30.99 15.75 19.79
C SER A 522 -30.97 17.17 19.26
N GLN A 523 -29.81 17.66 18.83
CA GLN A 523 -29.68 18.99 18.24
C GLN A 523 -30.37 19.05 16.89
N VAL A 524 -30.22 18.01 16.07
CA VAL A 524 -30.89 17.91 14.77
C VAL A 524 -32.41 17.94 14.94
N LEU A 525 -32.97 17.09 15.81
CA LEU A 525 -34.41 17.09 16.10
C LEU A 525 -34.90 18.42 16.67
N ARG A 526 -34.14 19.04 17.60
CA ARG A 526 -34.49 20.34 18.16
C ARG A 526 -34.60 21.42 17.09
N HIS A 527 -33.69 21.42 16.11
CA HIS A 527 -33.71 22.40 15.02
C HIS A 527 -34.83 22.12 14.02
N ILE A 528 -35.11 20.85 13.69
CA ILE A 528 -36.26 20.49 12.84
C ILE A 528 -37.57 20.92 13.51
N VAL A 529 -37.78 20.55 14.78
CA VAL A 529 -38.99 20.91 15.54
C VAL A 529 -39.12 22.43 15.66
N GLY A 530 -38.06 23.12 16.07
CA GLY A 530 -38.05 24.58 16.17
C GLY A 530 -38.35 25.25 14.82
N GLY A 531 -37.82 24.72 13.72
CA GLY A 531 -38.13 25.21 12.38
C GLY A 531 -39.60 25.04 11.99
N ILE A 532 -40.20 23.89 12.32
CA ILE A 532 -41.64 23.64 12.09
C ILE A 532 -42.49 24.64 12.86
N GLU A 533 -42.17 24.86 14.14
CA GLU A 533 -42.90 25.79 15.03
C GLU A 533 -42.72 27.25 14.61
N GLU A 534 -41.49 27.66 14.24
CA GLU A 534 -41.19 28.98 13.66
C GLU A 534 -41.99 29.24 12.38
N GLY A 535 -42.24 28.19 11.58
CA GLY A 535 -43.08 28.23 10.39
C GLY A 535 -44.60 28.23 10.65
N GLY A 536 -45.03 28.16 11.92
CA GLY A 536 -46.45 28.22 12.32
C GLY A 536 -47.20 26.88 12.28
N ALA A 537 -46.48 25.77 12.16
CA ALA A 537 -47.01 24.40 12.19
C ALA A 537 -46.71 23.71 13.54
N VAL A 538 -47.25 22.51 13.74
CA VAL A 538 -47.05 21.70 14.97
C VAL A 538 -46.30 20.43 14.61
N ALA A 539 -45.21 20.13 15.33
CA ALA A 539 -44.42 18.92 15.09
C ALA A 539 -44.92 17.73 15.91
N ARG A 540 -45.05 16.56 15.27
CA ARG A 540 -45.24 15.26 15.95
C ARG A 540 -44.17 14.28 15.53
N ILE A 541 -43.57 13.55 16.47
CA ILE A 541 -42.48 12.61 16.18
C ILE A 541 -43.00 11.18 16.21
N VAL A 542 -42.60 10.40 15.21
CA VAL A 542 -42.97 8.99 15.07
C VAL A 542 -41.72 8.18 14.75
N ARG A 543 -41.52 7.07 15.46
CA ARG A 543 -40.51 6.07 15.11
C ARG A 543 -41.11 5.07 14.14
N MET A 544 -40.49 4.96 12.97
CA MET A 544 -40.89 3.96 11.98
C MET A 544 -40.18 2.65 12.30
N HIS A 545 -40.91 1.54 12.23
CA HIS A 545 -40.37 0.20 12.44
C HIS A 545 -40.35 -0.62 11.14
N HIS A 546 -41.28 -0.35 10.23
CA HIS A 546 -41.43 -1.08 8.97
C HIS A 546 -40.47 -0.67 7.86
N THR A 547 -39.64 0.36 8.06
CA THR A 547 -38.67 0.82 7.06
C THR A 547 -37.53 1.63 7.67
N ALA A 548 -36.35 1.53 7.06
CA ALA A 548 -35.22 2.43 7.29
C ALA A 548 -34.89 3.29 6.06
N ASP A 549 -35.62 3.16 4.94
CA ASP A 549 -35.40 3.97 3.75
C ASP A 549 -35.96 5.39 3.95
N THR A 550 -35.13 6.41 3.74
CA THR A 550 -35.51 7.81 4.03
C THR A 550 -36.77 8.25 3.29
N SER A 551 -36.94 7.80 2.04
CA SER A 551 -38.07 8.11 1.19
C SER A 551 -39.37 7.57 1.80
N PHE A 552 -39.35 6.31 2.22
CA PHE A 552 -40.50 5.69 2.90
C PHE A 552 -40.70 6.19 4.33
N LEU A 553 -39.65 6.60 5.06
CA LEU A 553 -39.79 7.29 6.35
C LEU A 553 -40.63 8.57 6.18
N GLY A 554 -40.27 9.40 5.21
CA GLY A 554 -40.97 10.66 4.94
C GLY A 554 -42.39 10.44 4.41
N HIS A 555 -42.57 9.49 3.48
CA HIS A 555 -43.90 9.18 2.94
C HIS A 555 -44.85 8.61 4.02
N SER A 556 -44.36 7.70 4.86
CA SER A 556 -45.15 7.14 5.97
C SER A 556 -45.50 8.23 7.00
N ALA A 557 -44.55 9.11 7.31
CA ALA A 557 -44.81 10.28 8.15
C ALA A 557 -45.88 11.19 7.54
N ALA A 558 -45.80 11.48 6.24
CA ALA A 558 -46.76 12.32 5.54
C ALA A 558 -48.18 11.72 5.53
N ARG A 559 -48.31 10.39 5.46
CA ARG A 559 -49.61 9.69 5.56
C ARG A 559 -50.21 9.76 6.97
N LEU A 560 -49.37 9.80 8.00
CA LEU A 560 -49.82 9.96 9.39
C LEU A 560 -50.19 11.41 9.73
N ALA A 561 -49.63 12.39 9.02
CA ALA A 561 -49.80 13.82 9.30
C ALA A 561 -51.17 14.35 8.87
N GLY A 562 -51.83 15.12 9.74
CA GLY A 562 -53.10 15.77 9.41
C GLY A 562 -53.02 16.76 8.23
N SER A 563 -51.85 17.40 8.03
CA SER A 563 -51.57 18.26 6.87
C SER A 563 -51.30 17.48 5.57
N GLY A 564 -50.95 16.19 5.67
CA GLY A 564 -50.42 15.41 4.56
C GLY A 564 -48.95 15.67 4.23
N VAL A 565 -48.21 16.42 5.06
CA VAL A 565 -46.76 16.68 4.92
C VAL A 565 -45.99 16.03 6.06
N GLY A 566 -44.88 15.35 5.72
CA GLY A 566 -44.02 14.71 6.70
C GLY A 566 -42.54 14.85 6.37
N ILE A 567 -41.70 14.72 7.39
CA ILE A 567 -40.25 14.66 7.29
C ILE A 567 -39.79 13.24 7.58
N GLY A 568 -38.94 12.67 6.74
CA GLY A 568 -38.24 11.42 7.04
C GLY A 568 -36.78 11.72 7.37
N ILE A 569 -36.24 11.15 8.46
CA ILE A 569 -34.83 11.32 8.81
C ILE A 569 -34.22 10.02 9.33
N GLN A 570 -33.05 9.67 8.78
CA GLN A 570 -32.20 8.58 9.26
C GLN A 570 -31.19 9.09 10.27
N ALA A 571 -30.68 8.19 11.12
CA ALA A 571 -29.66 8.56 12.12
C ALA A 571 -28.35 9.04 11.48
N LYS A 572 -28.02 8.57 10.27
CA LYS A 572 -26.88 9.12 9.52
C LYS A 572 -27.03 10.61 9.17
N GLY A 573 -28.24 11.17 9.23
CA GLY A 573 -28.55 12.58 8.95
C GLY A 573 -29.19 12.84 7.59
N THR A 574 -29.35 11.83 6.74
CA THR A 574 -30.11 12.00 5.49
C THR A 574 -31.57 12.28 5.84
N ALA A 575 -32.11 13.38 5.30
CA ALA A 575 -33.46 13.83 5.58
C ALA A 575 -34.22 14.21 4.31
N ILE A 576 -35.55 14.06 4.33
CA ILE A 576 -36.43 14.47 3.23
C ILE A 576 -37.70 15.13 3.75
N ILE A 577 -38.31 15.99 2.92
CA ILE A 577 -39.70 16.43 3.07
C ILE A 577 -40.56 15.67 2.06
N HIS A 578 -41.70 15.12 2.47
CA HIS A 578 -42.61 14.35 1.61
C HIS A 578 -44.06 14.83 1.77
N SER A 579 -44.89 14.55 0.75
CA SER A 579 -46.34 14.73 0.79
C SER A 579 -47.07 13.40 0.55
N ARG A 580 -48.20 13.17 1.20
CA ARG A 580 -48.97 11.91 1.14
C ARG A 580 -49.44 11.53 -0.27
N ASP A 581 -49.69 12.54 -1.11
CA ASP A 581 -50.29 12.36 -2.45
C ASP A 581 -49.22 12.17 -3.54
N ARG A 582 -47.94 12.08 -3.16
CA ARG A 582 -46.82 11.86 -4.09
C ARG A 582 -46.34 10.41 -4.07
N LEU A 583 -45.75 9.99 -5.19
CA LEU A 583 -45.04 8.71 -5.28
C LEU A 583 -43.84 8.69 -4.31
N PRO A 584 -43.48 7.55 -3.69
CA PRO A 584 -42.48 7.47 -2.61
C PRO A 584 -41.09 8.05 -2.90
N HIS A 585 -40.67 8.10 -4.16
CA HIS A 585 -39.37 8.66 -4.56
C HIS A 585 -39.47 10.07 -5.18
N ASN A 586 -40.68 10.65 -5.22
CA ASN A 586 -40.93 12.00 -5.69
C ASN A 586 -41.14 12.95 -4.49
N ASN A 587 -40.10 13.08 -3.66
CA ASN A 587 -40.11 13.93 -2.48
C ASN A 587 -40.21 15.43 -2.85
N LEU A 588 -40.42 16.28 -1.84
CA LEU A 588 -40.45 17.74 -2.01
C LEU A 588 -39.04 18.33 -1.95
N GLU A 589 -38.26 17.95 -0.95
CA GLU A 589 -36.86 18.35 -0.78
C GLU A 589 -36.04 17.18 -0.20
N LEU A 590 -34.77 17.08 -0.60
CA LEU A 590 -33.84 16.01 -0.21
C LEU A 590 -32.50 16.56 0.26
N PHE A 591 -32.11 16.12 1.45
CA PHE A 591 -30.85 16.44 2.11
C PHE A 591 -30.02 15.15 2.14
N SER A 592 -29.44 14.78 1.00
CA SER A 592 -28.76 13.50 0.79
C SER A 592 -27.37 13.42 1.42
N ASN A 593 -26.69 14.57 1.60
CA ASN A 593 -25.30 14.65 2.04
C ASN A 593 -25.19 15.12 3.49
N ALA A 594 -25.44 14.22 4.42
CA ALA A 594 -25.36 14.50 5.86
C ALA A 594 -24.01 15.08 6.35
N PRO A 595 -22.82 14.69 5.82
CA PRO A 595 -21.54 15.26 6.26
C PRO A 595 -21.40 16.78 6.15
N ILE A 596 -22.14 17.39 5.22
CA ILE A 596 -22.12 18.85 4.95
C ILE A 596 -23.43 19.53 5.34
N THR A 597 -24.37 18.80 5.93
CA THR A 597 -25.66 19.35 6.35
C THR A 597 -25.53 19.97 7.73
N THR A 598 -25.81 21.27 7.85
CA THR A 598 -25.66 22.03 9.10
C THR A 598 -26.96 22.06 9.92
N LEU A 599 -26.88 22.48 11.18
CA LEU A 599 -28.08 22.70 12.01
C LEU A 599 -29.02 23.76 11.43
N GLU A 600 -28.49 24.78 10.73
CA GLU A 600 -29.31 25.78 10.06
C GLU A 600 -30.05 25.18 8.85
N HIS A 601 -29.41 24.28 8.10
CA HIS A 601 -30.08 23.51 7.05
C HIS A 601 -31.25 22.71 7.63
N TYR A 602 -31.07 22.00 8.75
CA TYR A 602 -32.17 21.26 9.41
C TYR A 602 -33.28 22.18 9.96
N ARG A 603 -32.94 23.36 10.49
CA ARG A 603 -33.94 24.37 10.90
C ARG A 603 -34.72 24.89 9.71
N GLY A 604 -34.05 25.18 8.61
CA GLY A 604 -34.69 25.55 7.36
C GLY A 604 -35.61 24.44 6.82
N LEU A 605 -35.17 23.17 6.86
CA LEU A 605 -35.98 22.03 6.46
C LEU A 605 -37.30 21.95 7.25
N GLY A 606 -37.25 22.21 8.56
CA GLY A 606 -38.45 22.34 9.40
C GLY A 606 -39.37 23.48 8.95
N ARG A 607 -38.81 24.68 8.70
CA ARG A 607 -39.57 25.84 8.21
C ARG A 607 -40.22 25.58 6.85
N ASN A 608 -39.52 24.95 5.92
CA ASN A 608 -40.07 24.62 4.60
C ASN A 608 -41.18 23.57 4.71
N ALA A 609 -41.03 22.54 5.56
CA ALA A 609 -42.07 21.56 5.80
C ALA A 609 -43.36 22.20 6.35
N ALA A 610 -43.24 23.17 7.27
CA ALA A 610 -44.38 23.96 7.74
C ALA A 610 -45.01 24.80 6.62
N GLY A 611 -44.19 25.45 5.78
CA GLY A 611 -44.67 26.19 4.62
C GLY A 611 -45.47 25.32 3.65
N TYR A 612 -44.97 24.13 3.32
CA TYR A 612 -45.71 23.16 2.49
C TYR A 612 -47.03 22.72 3.16
N ALA A 613 -47.02 22.46 4.47
CA ALA A 613 -48.23 22.08 5.22
C ALA A 613 -49.30 23.18 5.20
N LEU A 614 -48.89 24.44 5.24
CA LEU A 614 -49.78 25.62 5.23
C LEU A 614 -50.12 26.14 3.82
N GLY A 615 -49.58 25.52 2.77
CA GLY A 615 -49.79 25.96 1.38
C GLY A 615 -49.11 27.30 1.03
N VAL A 616 -48.07 27.68 1.77
CA VAL A 616 -47.26 28.87 1.53
C VAL A 616 -46.13 28.54 0.56
N ALA A 617 -45.79 29.46 -0.34
CA ALA A 617 -44.64 29.29 -1.23
C ALA A 617 -43.33 29.28 -0.42
N VAL A 618 -42.47 28.30 -0.69
CA VAL A 618 -41.18 28.12 -0.02
C VAL A 618 -40.04 28.11 -1.02
N GLU A 619 -38.87 28.60 -0.60
CA GLU A 619 -37.64 28.51 -1.36
C GLU A 619 -36.87 27.25 -0.93
N PRO A 620 -36.62 26.28 -1.82
CA PRO A 620 -35.89 25.06 -1.47
C PRO A 620 -34.47 25.33 -0.97
N ILE A 621 -34.01 24.54 -0.01
CA ILE A 621 -32.70 24.75 0.60
C ILE A 621 -31.60 24.08 -0.21
N VAL A 622 -30.55 24.85 -0.51
CA VAL A 622 -29.36 24.36 -1.22
C VAL A 622 -28.31 23.90 -0.22
N VAL A 623 -27.87 22.64 -0.33
CA VAL A 623 -26.74 22.08 0.43
C VAL A 623 -25.56 21.84 -0.54
N PRO A 624 -24.60 22.78 -0.67
CA PRO A 624 -23.57 22.72 -1.70
C PRO A 624 -22.47 21.72 -1.35
N THR A 625 -22.14 20.82 -2.29
CA THR A 625 -21.11 19.77 -2.09
C THR A 625 -19.68 20.22 -2.33
N GLN A 626 -19.47 21.41 -2.90
CA GLN A 626 -18.15 22.00 -3.22
C GLN A 626 -17.16 21.06 -3.97
N GLY A 627 -17.66 20.05 -4.68
CA GLY A 627 -16.82 19.08 -5.40
C GLY A 627 -16.13 18.04 -4.50
N GLU A 628 -16.49 17.95 -3.22
CA GLU A 628 -15.93 16.94 -2.32
C GLU A 628 -16.41 15.52 -2.68
N ALA A 629 -15.48 14.55 -2.67
CA ALA A 629 -15.78 13.14 -2.88
C ALA A 629 -16.40 12.48 -1.63
N LEU A 630 -17.55 13.01 -1.16
CA LEU A 630 -18.22 12.54 0.06
C LEU A 630 -18.56 11.05 0.03
N GLY A 631 -18.91 10.53 -1.15
CA GLY A 631 -19.16 9.10 -1.34
C GLY A 631 -17.94 8.24 -1.02
N ALA A 632 -16.75 8.63 -1.52
CA ALA A 632 -15.51 7.91 -1.26
C ALA A 632 -15.15 7.90 0.23
N ARG A 633 -15.40 9.02 0.94
CA ARG A 633 -15.04 9.18 2.35
C ARG A 633 -16.01 8.50 3.32
N PHE A 634 -17.32 8.49 3.01
CA PHE A 634 -18.35 8.14 3.98
C PHE A 634 -19.25 6.96 3.57
N HIS A 635 -19.25 6.50 2.31
CA HIS A 635 -20.22 5.46 1.90
C HIS A 635 -20.07 4.14 2.66
N ALA A 636 -18.85 3.72 3.01
CA ALA A 636 -18.67 2.53 3.84
C ALA A 636 -19.36 2.67 5.20
N GLN A 637 -19.13 3.79 5.90
CA GLN A 637 -19.79 4.09 7.16
C GLN A 637 -21.31 4.23 7.01
N VAL A 638 -21.77 4.89 5.94
CA VAL A 638 -23.20 5.06 5.63
C VAL A 638 -23.88 3.72 5.38
N ALA A 639 -23.24 2.80 4.66
CA ALA A 639 -23.76 1.47 4.38
C ALA A 639 -23.87 0.64 5.68
N LEU A 640 -22.86 0.71 6.54
CA LEU A 640 -22.87 0.03 7.85
C LEU A 640 -23.93 0.61 8.79
N ILE A 641 -24.07 1.93 8.84
CA ILE A 641 -25.16 2.59 9.59
C ILE A 641 -26.52 2.12 9.05
N HIS A 642 -26.69 2.09 7.72
CA HIS A 642 -27.94 1.65 7.13
C HIS A 642 -28.24 0.17 7.43
N ALA A 643 -27.22 -0.70 7.42
CA ALA A 643 -27.35 -2.10 7.82
C ALA A 643 -27.76 -2.26 9.30
N ILE A 644 -27.24 -1.41 10.20
CA ILE A 644 -27.69 -1.34 11.60
C ILE A 644 -29.17 -0.94 11.68
N GLU A 645 -29.60 0.06 10.90
CA GLU A 645 -31.00 0.49 10.88
C GLU A 645 -31.94 -0.58 10.32
N THR A 646 -31.58 -1.23 9.20
CA THR A 646 -32.39 -2.28 8.59
C THR A 646 -32.42 -3.54 9.43
N GLY A 647 -31.39 -3.83 10.23
CA GLY A 647 -31.39 -4.90 11.21
C GLY A 647 -32.42 -4.75 12.34
N LEU A 648 -32.98 -3.55 12.52
CA LEU A 648 -34.07 -3.28 13.47
C LEU A 648 -35.44 -3.13 12.79
N VAL A 649 -35.55 -3.35 11.48
CA VAL A 649 -36.83 -3.26 10.77
C VAL A 649 -37.71 -4.46 11.09
N ASP A 650 -38.97 -4.17 11.41
CA ASP A 650 -40.04 -5.13 11.60
C ASP A 650 -41.21 -4.72 10.70
N LEU A 651 -41.44 -5.50 9.63
CA LEU A 651 -42.43 -5.18 8.59
C LEU A 651 -43.88 -5.22 9.10
N ASP A 652 -44.13 -5.98 10.16
CA ASP A 652 -45.47 -6.18 10.73
C ASP A 652 -45.76 -5.21 11.87
N ARG A 653 -44.76 -4.44 12.32
CA ARG A 653 -44.90 -3.47 13.40
C ARG A 653 -45.31 -2.09 12.88
N ALA A 654 -46.47 -1.62 13.34
CA ALA A 654 -46.93 -0.27 13.08
C ALA A 654 -45.98 0.79 13.69
N PRO A 655 -45.89 2.01 13.11
CA PRO A 655 -45.09 3.08 13.67
C PRO A 655 -45.54 3.48 15.08
N ASP A 656 -44.60 3.87 15.95
CA ASP A 656 -44.90 4.31 17.32
C ASP A 656 -44.71 5.82 17.49
N GLY A 657 -45.63 6.47 18.21
CA GLY A 657 -45.47 7.85 18.62
C GLY A 657 -44.31 8.00 19.60
N VAL A 658 -43.55 9.10 19.48
CA VAL A 658 -42.44 9.41 20.39
C VAL A 658 -42.64 10.81 20.96
N THR A 659 -42.73 10.90 22.29
CA THR A 659 -42.72 12.18 23.00
C THR A 659 -41.28 12.56 23.31
N LEU A 660 -40.85 13.72 22.81
CA LEU A 660 -39.52 14.26 23.10
C LEU A 660 -39.54 15.06 24.39
N LYS A 661 -38.55 14.82 25.26
CA LYS A 661 -38.26 15.70 26.40
C LYS A 661 -36.81 16.15 26.33
N PHE A 662 -36.57 17.39 25.93
CA PHE A 662 -35.22 17.98 25.97
C PHE A 662 -34.84 18.32 27.42
N LEU A 663 -33.63 17.98 27.84
CA LEU A 663 -33.18 17.98 29.23
C LEU A 663 -32.12 19.04 29.56
N ASP A 664 -31.57 19.72 28.54
CA ASP A 664 -30.43 20.65 28.65
C ASP A 664 -30.76 22.02 29.31
N GLU A 665 -32.02 22.32 29.62
CA GLU A 665 -32.42 23.67 30.08
C GLU A 665 -32.39 23.88 31.60
N ALA A 666 -31.99 22.90 32.40
CA ALA A 666 -32.04 23.02 33.87
C ALA A 666 -30.80 23.66 34.55
N LYS A 667 -29.81 24.18 33.81
CA LYS A 667 -28.57 24.77 34.41
C LYS A 667 -28.19 26.18 33.94
N GLY A 668 -29.15 26.98 33.47
CA GLY A 668 -28.91 28.33 32.96
C GLY A 668 -29.68 29.46 33.67
N GLY A 669 -30.10 29.27 34.93
CA GLY A 669 -30.88 30.27 35.67
C GLY A 669 -30.28 30.59 37.05
N GLY A 670 -29.32 31.51 37.09
CA GLY A 670 -28.71 32.00 38.32
C GLY A 670 -27.96 33.32 38.07
N SER A 671 -28.57 34.41 38.53
CA SER A 671 -28.26 35.83 38.34
C SER A 671 -26.83 36.32 38.63
N ARG A 672 -26.47 37.36 37.86
CA ARG A 672 -25.42 38.41 37.98
C ARG A 672 -24.08 38.17 37.30
#